data_AF-A0A5K1K598-F1
#
_entry.id   AF-A0A5K1K598-F1
#
_cell.length_a   1.000
_cell.length_b   1.000
_cell.length_c   1.000
_cell.angle_alpha   90.00
_cell.angle_beta   90.00
_cell.angle_gamma   90.00
#
_symmetry.space_group_name_H-M   'P 1'
#
loop_
_entity.id
_entity.type
_entity.pdbx_description
1 polymer ?
#
loop_
_entity_poly.entity_id
_entity_poly.type
_entity_poly.pdbx_seq_one_letter_code
_entity_poly.pdbx_strand_id
1 'polypeptide(L)'
;MKLTYDVLLHIISLSWFAQDSLQLIATCRILYHEGPKIALKKPVIISTAEQLTSFLIFLHADNSSRCRYLRQLDLTEFFLHYDVIQELIETMPLLTSVESLRLAEAEQLVDIHPAFTTTFGTLTTLRHIDFTGVTQRTCGLLRGLHAPLISARLDFLSNVEQMFWDSLENDALERYHPTMLLENFAPTLKVLVCASWYINPASDLAVMPTKVYPNMRKLSIHLHHFLLRIDAFIRAFPNLTDLYIHPTHHGDNVDMFILEALHESHTVNVTQQRAGLTSHVQRITLDDMLDDDPRKEMLATVLQYARPLHLKLAMTSAMLGDADQGFIATLQDEGASNLINLNMHIYFGQNDREKDLSILIDNLIAVLTGLPLKFLELRFETSSLDATPRKATAIDRIRARRQGLPEPPAPTPTPLTPGELSLQNLDMDGLIDRLESMPSLEAAHVVILGSRDGDHDDWNGHERTITKGTSHLAGRDQWRIKFGSCPLTLIVASSHCPVCSAVRHPDDAPLDAETVTAFRDPIRLFTTLLCRNQDTQASGSSADAAGYATPLALGHAIRDWAGIHSYSISVYLHAMLRIAGGVEASIRERRVFLFFMVSQRTPEECTSQPIDGNPATAFILKEARLVREDFSSTYQRDENSPPDADFRPPGLPEDQDEAGAIPILWIVNGASFMVSTQYSVYPASHHPDDAPPGEAMAAVFKEMSQIFMTFMNYGIVLHPPADPRGLAPPDSGTLVQARKGWKWHRDRRAWRTVKELMPHHGVTPQTPFSPTDLWTHFWSW
;
A
#
# COMPACT_ATOMS: atom_id res chain seq x y z
N MET A 1 41.80 -16.68 20.28
CA MET A 1 41.10 -17.96 20.04
C MET A 1 40.75 -18.01 18.56
N LYS A 2 41.14 -19.06 17.81
CA LYS A 2 40.80 -19.19 16.38
C LYS A 2 39.45 -19.90 16.26
N LEU A 3 38.50 -19.32 15.53
CA LEU A 3 37.23 -19.97 15.21
C LEU A 3 37.47 -21.07 14.17
N THR A 4 36.84 -22.23 14.31
CA THR A 4 36.90 -23.31 13.32
C THR A 4 36.03 -22.97 12.10
N TYR A 5 36.31 -23.58 10.95
CA TYR A 5 35.52 -23.35 9.73
C TYR A 5 34.05 -23.72 9.91
N ASP A 6 33.76 -24.80 10.64
CA ASP A 6 32.39 -25.21 10.94
C ASP A 6 31.62 -24.15 11.73
N VAL A 7 32.29 -23.46 12.66
CA VAL A 7 31.69 -22.35 13.41
C VAL A 7 31.42 -21.17 12.47
N LEU A 8 32.32 -20.85 11.55
CA LEU A 8 32.11 -19.77 10.58
C LEU A 8 30.98 -20.09 9.59
N LEU A 9 30.89 -21.34 9.10
CA LEU A 9 29.79 -21.82 8.27
C LEU A 9 28.46 -21.84 9.04
N HIS A 10 28.50 -22.17 10.33
CA HIS A 10 27.34 -22.07 11.21
C HIS A 10 26.91 -20.61 11.40
N ILE A 11 27.84 -19.67 11.59
CA ILE A 11 27.53 -18.23 11.64
C ILE A 11 26.89 -17.77 10.33
N ILE A 12 27.43 -18.18 9.18
CA ILE A 12 26.80 -17.95 7.86
C ILE A 12 25.38 -18.52 7.86
N SER A 13 25.15 -19.71 8.43
CA SER A 13 23.81 -20.32 8.49
C SER A 13 22.83 -19.58 9.42
N LEU A 14 23.31 -18.81 10.40
CA LEU A 14 22.49 -18.03 11.33
C LEU A 14 22.04 -16.67 10.79
N SER A 15 22.64 -16.15 9.71
CA SER A 15 22.14 -14.89 9.09
C SER A 15 20.69 -15.03 8.61
N TRP A 16 19.95 -13.92 8.50
CA TRP A 16 18.59 -14.02 7.94
C TRP A 16 18.63 -14.03 6.41
N PHE A 17 19.49 -13.21 5.83
CA PHE A 17 19.63 -13.05 4.38
C PHE A 17 20.98 -13.53 3.89
N ALA A 18 21.03 -13.86 2.59
CA ALA A 18 22.29 -14.23 1.92
C ALA A 18 23.27 -13.05 1.86
N GLN A 19 22.75 -11.82 1.68
CA GLN A 19 23.54 -10.59 1.57
C GLN A 19 24.43 -10.35 2.80
N ASP A 20 23.90 -10.56 4.00
CA ASP A 20 24.63 -10.41 5.27
C ASP A 20 25.85 -11.34 5.35
N SER A 21 25.81 -12.48 4.65
CA SER A 21 26.88 -13.47 4.64
C SER A 21 27.97 -13.19 3.60
N LEU A 22 27.72 -12.32 2.61
CA LEU A 22 28.63 -12.13 1.48
C LEU A 22 29.99 -11.59 1.93
N GLN A 23 30.01 -10.65 2.88
CA GLN A 23 31.27 -10.11 3.41
C GLN A 23 32.12 -11.20 4.05
N LEU A 24 31.49 -12.10 4.81
CA LEU A 24 32.17 -13.21 5.46
C LEU A 24 32.68 -14.24 4.45
N ILE A 25 31.88 -14.54 3.42
CA ILE A 25 32.24 -15.42 2.31
C ILE A 25 33.47 -14.90 1.55
N ALA A 26 33.58 -13.58 1.39
CA ALA A 26 34.70 -12.94 0.68
C ALA A 26 36.03 -12.95 1.47
N THR A 27 36.02 -13.22 2.78
CA THR A 27 37.23 -13.09 3.63
C THR A 27 38.32 -14.10 3.35
N CYS A 28 37.98 -15.33 2.91
CA CYS A 28 38.98 -16.35 2.63
C CYS A 28 38.48 -17.37 1.60
N ARG A 29 39.43 -18.05 0.93
CA ARG A 29 39.16 -19.00 -0.16
C ARG A 29 38.23 -20.16 0.24
N ILE A 30 38.35 -20.65 1.47
CA ILE A 30 37.50 -21.77 1.94
C ILE A 30 36.05 -21.31 2.07
N LEU A 31 35.82 -20.16 2.72
CA LEU A 31 34.47 -19.59 2.83
C LEU A 31 33.93 -19.14 1.47
N TYR A 32 34.78 -18.70 0.56
CA TYR A 32 34.40 -18.33 -0.80
C TYR A 32 33.79 -19.51 -1.59
N HIS A 33 34.28 -20.74 -1.37
CA HIS A 33 33.77 -21.93 -2.06
C HIS A 33 32.67 -22.68 -1.27
N GLU A 34 32.78 -22.76 0.05
CA GLU A 34 31.82 -23.49 0.89
C GLU A 34 30.65 -22.63 1.36
N GLY A 35 30.90 -21.35 1.63
CA GLY A 35 29.90 -20.41 2.12
C GLY A 35 28.69 -20.21 1.20
N PRO A 36 28.85 -20.09 -0.14
CA PRO A 36 27.71 -19.97 -1.05
C PRO A 36 26.72 -21.14 -0.95
N LYS A 37 27.19 -22.35 -0.64
CA LYS A 37 26.33 -23.55 -0.48
C LYS A 37 25.35 -23.43 0.68
N ILE A 38 25.68 -22.58 1.66
CA ILE A 38 24.86 -22.32 2.85
C ILE A 38 24.08 -21.02 2.66
N ALA A 39 24.73 -19.96 2.18
CA ALA A 39 24.10 -18.65 2.01
C ALA A 39 22.96 -18.68 0.96
N LEU A 40 23.14 -19.37 -0.17
CA LEU A 40 22.14 -19.43 -1.24
C LEU A 40 20.90 -20.31 -0.93
N LYS A 41 20.91 -21.01 0.21
CA LYS A 41 19.71 -21.68 0.74
C LYS A 41 18.71 -20.70 1.36
N LYS A 42 19.12 -19.44 1.56
CA LYS A 42 18.32 -18.37 2.15
C LYS A 42 17.67 -17.53 1.04
N PRO A 43 16.67 -16.71 1.39
CA PRO A 43 16.15 -15.71 0.47
C PRO A 43 17.27 -14.80 -0.05
N VAL A 44 17.38 -14.70 -1.37
CA VAL A 44 18.15 -13.65 -2.04
C VAL A 44 17.16 -12.62 -2.56
N ILE A 45 17.23 -11.40 -2.01
CA ILE A 45 16.41 -10.27 -2.45
C ILE A 45 17.29 -9.38 -3.33
N ILE A 46 16.79 -9.03 -4.49
CA ILE A 46 17.45 -8.15 -5.46
C ILE A 46 16.47 -7.01 -5.72
N SER A 47 16.94 -5.77 -5.62
CA SER A 47 16.10 -4.57 -5.75
C SER A 47 16.63 -3.55 -6.74
N THR A 48 17.80 -3.77 -7.34
CA THR A 48 18.36 -2.90 -8.38
C THR A 48 19.04 -3.70 -9.49
N ALA A 49 19.24 -3.07 -10.65
CA ALA A 49 19.95 -3.69 -11.77
C ALA A 49 21.40 -4.02 -11.41
N GLU A 50 22.11 -3.16 -10.68
CA GLU A 50 23.50 -3.38 -10.26
C GLU A 50 23.62 -4.56 -9.29
N GLN A 51 22.64 -4.72 -8.40
CA GLN A 51 22.56 -5.88 -7.52
C GLN A 51 22.34 -7.16 -8.33
N LEU A 52 21.46 -7.13 -9.34
CA LEU A 52 21.22 -8.27 -10.21
C LEU A 52 22.49 -8.64 -10.99
N THR A 53 23.15 -7.68 -11.62
CA THR A 53 24.42 -7.89 -12.33
C THR A 53 25.49 -8.49 -11.40
N SER A 54 25.68 -7.90 -10.21
CA SER A 54 26.64 -8.40 -9.23
C SER A 54 26.30 -9.82 -8.78
N PHE A 55 25.01 -10.13 -8.65
CA PHE A 55 24.53 -11.45 -8.28
C PHE A 55 24.73 -12.48 -9.39
N LEU A 56 24.47 -12.13 -10.66
CA LEU A 56 24.71 -13.01 -11.82
C LEU A 56 26.21 -13.33 -11.97
N ILE A 57 27.09 -12.32 -11.85
CA ILE A 57 28.54 -12.53 -11.80
C ILE A 57 28.91 -13.50 -10.66
N PHE A 58 28.32 -13.30 -9.49
CA PHE A 58 28.54 -14.18 -8.34
C PHE A 58 28.06 -15.61 -8.58
N LEU A 59 26.92 -15.80 -9.27
CA LEU A 59 26.39 -17.12 -9.63
C LEU A 59 27.23 -17.83 -10.69
N HIS A 60 27.74 -17.09 -11.69
CA HIS A 60 28.58 -17.61 -12.77
C HIS A 60 29.99 -17.99 -12.34
N ALA A 61 30.46 -17.49 -11.20
CA ALA A 61 31.71 -17.92 -10.61
C ALA A 61 31.75 -19.45 -10.37
N ASP A 62 32.95 -20.02 -10.41
CA ASP A 62 33.19 -21.46 -10.31
C ASP A 62 32.37 -22.27 -11.36
N ASN A 63 32.36 -21.81 -12.61
CA ASN A 63 31.66 -22.42 -13.75
C ASN A 63 30.15 -22.60 -13.53
N SER A 64 29.48 -21.57 -13.03
CA SER A 64 28.04 -21.59 -12.70
C SER A 64 27.64 -22.69 -11.70
N SER A 65 28.59 -23.29 -10.98
CA SER A 65 28.31 -24.36 -10.02
C SER A 65 27.53 -23.89 -8.80
N ARG A 66 27.37 -22.57 -8.63
CA ARG A 66 26.62 -21.93 -7.55
C ARG A 66 25.11 -21.86 -7.84
N CYS A 67 24.71 -21.85 -9.10
CA CYS A 67 23.30 -21.79 -9.53
C CYS A 67 22.44 -22.89 -8.88
N ARG A 68 22.99 -24.10 -8.71
CA ARG A 68 22.30 -25.24 -8.09
C ARG A 68 22.07 -25.11 -6.58
N TYR A 69 22.66 -24.12 -5.91
CA TYR A 69 22.45 -23.91 -4.48
C TYR A 69 21.35 -22.89 -4.19
N LEU A 70 20.97 -22.06 -5.18
CA LEU A 70 19.91 -21.08 -5.04
C LEU A 70 18.57 -21.78 -4.83
N ARG A 71 17.91 -21.48 -3.71
CA ARG A 71 16.59 -22.02 -3.36
C ARG A 71 15.48 -20.99 -3.52
N GLN A 72 15.75 -19.74 -3.18
CA GLN A 72 14.77 -18.66 -3.19
C GLN A 72 15.36 -17.40 -3.81
N LEU A 73 14.64 -16.84 -4.77
CA LEU A 73 14.97 -15.58 -5.43
C LEU A 73 13.78 -14.64 -5.34
N ASP A 74 14.00 -13.43 -4.86
CA ASP A 74 13.04 -12.33 -4.82
C ASP A 74 13.58 -11.18 -5.66
N LEU A 75 12.84 -10.84 -6.71
CA LEU A 75 13.12 -9.73 -7.59
C LEU A 75 12.08 -8.65 -7.27
N THR A 76 12.47 -7.60 -6.54
CA THR A 76 11.62 -6.46 -6.16
C THR A 76 11.94 -5.19 -6.94
N GLU A 77 10.96 -4.39 -7.38
CA GLU A 77 11.10 -3.03 -7.96
C GLU A 77 12.23 -2.84 -8.98
N PHE A 78 11.95 -2.91 -10.29
CA PHE A 78 13.00 -2.62 -11.26
C PHE A 78 12.60 -1.91 -12.54
N PHE A 79 13.52 -1.06 -12.98
CA PHE A 79 13.73 -0.66 -14.36
C PHE A 79 14.97 -1.43 -14.83
N LEU A 80 14.79 -2.56 -15.52
CA LEU A 80 15.93 -3.41 -15.89
C LEU A 80 16.43 -3.03 -17.27
N HIS A 81 17.73 -2.79 -17.34
CA HIS A 81 18.47 -2.72 -18.60
C HIS A 81 18.33 -4.06 -19.32
N TYR A 82 18.01 -3.99 -20.61
CA TYR A 82 17.75 -5.17 -21.45
C TYR A 82 18.87 -6.22 -21.35
N ASP A 83 20.13 -5.77 -21.29
CA ASP A 83 21.31 -6.64 -21.25
C ASP A 83 21.38 -7.49 -19.98
N VAL A 84 21.00 -6.94 -18.82
CA VAL A 84 21.02 -7.67 -17.53
C VAL A 84 19.89 -8.71 -17.50
N ILE A 85 18.75 -8.42 -18.12
CA ILE A 85 17.65 -9.38 -18.28
C ILE A 85 18.06 -10.54 -19.17
N GLN A 86 18.74 -10.24 -20.27
CA GLN A 86 19.25 -11.26 -21.16
C GLN A 86 20.20 -12.22 -20.41
N GLU A 87 21.10 -11.70 -19.58
CA GLU A 87 21.99 -12.54 -18.76
C GLU A 87 21.23 -13.37 -17.71
N LEU A 88 20.19 -12.80 -17.08
CA LEU A 88 19.31 -13.54 -16.18
C LEU A 88 18.62 -14.70 -16.92
N ILE A 89 18.07 -14.45 -18.11
CA ILE A 89 17.42 -15.44 -18.96
C ILE A 89 18.40 -16.57 -19.32
N GLU A 90 19.63 -16.24 -19.70
CA GLU A 90 20.67 -17.25 -19.98
C GLU A 90 21.04 -18.07 -18.73
N THR A 91 20.92 -17.47 -17.55
CA THR A 91 21.22 -18.12 -16.26
C THR A 91 20.10 -19.03 -15.76
N MET A 92 18.84 -18.70 -16.06
CA MET A 92 17.67 -19.40 -15.52
C MET A 92 17.66 -20.92 -15.69
N PRO A 93 18.02 -21.51 -16.85
CA PRO A 93 18.09 -22.96 -17.02
C PRO A 93 19.08 -23.65 -16.07
N LEU A 94 20.05 -22.91 -15.53
CA LEU A 94 21.05 -23.39 -14.58
C LEU A 94 20.53 -23.39 -13.14
N LEU A 95 19.44 -22.67 -12.86
CA LEU A 95 18.79 -22.53 -11.54
C LEU A 95 17.93 -23.76 -11.18
N THR A 96 18.47 -24.95 -11.42
CA THR A 96 17.80 -26.27 -11.30
C THR A 96 17.25 -26.60 -9.91
N SER A 97 17.56 -25.79 -8.89
CA SER A 97 17.19 -26.01 -7.50
C SER A 97 16.32 -24.92 -6.89
N VAL A 98 15.86 -23.95 -7.69
CA VAL A 98 15.00 -22.87 -7.21
C VAL A 98 13.62 -23.41 -6.90
N GLU A 99 13.21 -23.26 -5.64
CA GLU A 99 11.93 -23.73 -5.10
C GLU A 99 10.96 -22.58 -4.87
N SER A 100 11.45 -21.36 -4.67
CA SER A 100 10.63 -20.16 -4.46
C SER A 100 11.09 -19.00 -5.32
N LEU A 101 10.14 -18.35 -5.97
CA LEU A 101 10.39 -17.20 -6.83
C LEU A 101 9.36 -16.11 -6.60
N ARG A 102 9.84 -14.90 -6.34
CA ARG A 102 8.99 -13.72 -6.20
C ARG A 102 9.38 -12.68 -7.24
N LEU A 103 8.37 -12.13 -7.93
CA LEU A 103 8.53 -11.13 -8.98
C LEU A 103 7.61 -9.95 -8.67
N ALA A 104 8.20 -8.79 -8.39
CA ALA A 104 7.49 -7.53 -8.42
C ALA A 104 7.26 -7.09 -9.87
N GLU A 105 6.09 -6.54 -10.19
CA GLU A 105 5.78 -6.03 -11.53
C GLU A 105 6.07 -7.06 -12.65
N ALA A 106 5.62 -8.30 -12.45
CA ALA A 106 5.95 -9.43 -13.31
C ALA A 106 5.61 -9.18 -14.79
N GLU A 107 4.53 -8.43 -15.08
CA GLU A 107 4.18 -8.10 -16.46
C GLU A 107 5.26 -7.26 -17.13
N GLN A 108 5.79 -6.24 -16.46
CA GLN A 108 6.82 -5.36 -17.03
C GLN A 108 8.08 -6.16 -17.40
N LEU A 109 8.44 -7.13 -16.57
CA LEU A 109 9.58 -8.01 -16.81
C LEU A 109 9.37 -8.91 -18.04
N VAL A 110 8.17 -9.47 -18.20
CA VAL A 110 7.80 -10.28 -19.37
C VAL A 110 7.66 -9.41 -20.64
N ASP A 111 7.23 -8.15 -20.48
CA ASP A 111 7.09 -7.17 -21.56
C ASP A 111 8.44 -6.81 -22.18
N ILE A 112 9.46 -6.58 -21.34
CA ILE A 112 10.82 -6.23 -21.77
C ILE A 112 11.42 -7.37 -22.61
N HIS A 113 11.21 -8.63 -22.22
CA HIS A 113 11.83 -9.77 -22.90
C HIS A 113 10.91 -10.99 -23.05
N PRO A 114 10.28 -11.21 -24.21
CA PRO A 114 9.34 -12.32 -24.43
C PRO A 114 9.91 -13.73 -24.18
N ALA A 115 11.22 -13.94 -24.36
CA ALA A 115 11.86 -15.24 -24.08
C ALA A 115 11.90 -15.60 -22.58
N PHE A 116 11.58 -14.65 -21.70
CA PHE A 116 11.44 -14.90 -20.27
C PHE A 116 10.39 -15.98 -20.01
N THR A 117 9.25 -15.94 -20.73
CA THR A 117 8.18 -16.92 -20.64
C THR A 117 8.63 -18.36 -20.93
N THR A 118 9.35 -18.57 -22.04
CA THR A 118 9.81 -19.91 -22.41
C THR A 118 10.88 -20.43 -21.45
N THR A 119 11.74 -19.54 -20.99
CA THR A 119 12.83 -19.88 -20.07
C THR A 119 12.31 -20.21 -18.67
N PHE A 120 11.26 -19.52 -18.22
CA PHE A 120 10.55 -19.84 -16.97
C PHE A 120 10.02 -21.26 -16.94
N GLY A 121 9.55 -21.78 -18.08
CA GLY A 121 9.10 -23.16 -18.21
C GLY A 121 10.17 -24.20 -17.84
N THR A 122 11.46 -23.83 -17.83
CA THR A 122 12.56 -24.71 -17.45
C THR A 122 12.71 -24.90 -15.94
N LEU A 123 12.10 -24.04 -15.11
CA LEU A 123 12.16 -24.10 -13.65
C LEU A 123 11.23 -25.19 -13.07
N THR A 124 11.53 -26.44 -13.37
CA THR A 124 10.71 -27.61 -12.99
C THR A 124 10.68 -27.91 -11.49
N THR A 125 11.58 -27.31 -10.71
CA THR A 125 11.66 -27.50 -9.24
C THR A 125 10.89 -26.46 -8.43
N LEU A 126 10.26 -25.49 -9.09
CA LEU A 126 9.52 -24.41 -8.45
C LEU A 126 8.30 -24.95 -7.69
N ARG A 127 8.13 -24.48 -6.44
CA ARG A 127 7.05 -24.88 -5.53
C ARG A 127 6.23 -23.68 -5.06
N HIS A 128 6.83 -22.51 -5.01
CA HIS A 128 6.23 -21.31 -4.45
C HIS A 128 6.45 -20.14 -5.40
N ILE A 129 5.36 -19.49 -5.82
CA ILE A 129 5.42 -18.24 -6.58
C ILE A 129 4.70 -17.11 -5.85
N ASP A 130 5.23 -15.89 -5.99
CA ASP A 130 4.60 -14.65 -5.56
C ASP A 130 4.82 -13.58 -6.63
N PHE A 131 3.81 -13.34 -7.46
CA PHE A 131 3.88 -12.38 -8.56
C PHE A 131 2.94 -11.22 -8.29
N THR A 132 3.42 -10.00 -8.50
CA THR A 132 2.61 -8.77 -8.50
C THR A 132 2.60 -8.13 -9.87
N GLY A 133 1.64 -7.24 -10.14
CA GLY A 133 1.45 -6.70 -11.49
C GLY A 133 1.13 -7.80 -12.50
N VAL A 134 0.36 -8.82 -12.12
CA VAL A 134 0.00 -9.92 -13.02
C VAL A 134 -1.04 -9.44 -14.03
N THR A 135 -0.70 -9.44 -15.32
CA THR A 135 -1.68 -9.19 -16.40
C THR A 135 -1.56 -10.25 -17.50
N GLN A 136 -1.78 -9.90 -18.78
CA GLN A 136 -1.99 -10.86 -19.87
C GLN A 136 -0.77 -11.77 -20.13
N ARG A 137 0.44 -11.22 -20.22
CA ARG A 137 1.63 -12.00 -20.59
C ARG A 137 2.14 -12.83 -19.43
N THR A 138 2.06 -12.31 -18.21
CA THR A 138 2.33 -13.06 -16.98
C THR A 138 1.38 -14.24 -16.85
N CYS A 139 0.10 -14.06 -17.21
CA CYS A 139 -0.84 -15.17 -17.29
C CYS A 139 -0.43 -16.19 -18.37
N GLY A 140 0.10 -15.75 -19.51
CA GLY A 140 0.73 -16.63 -20.50
C GLY A 140 1.89 -17.44 -19.93
N LEU A 141 2.77 -16.80 -19.15
CA LEU A 141 3.88 -17.43 -18.45
C LEU A 141 3.39 -18.48 -17.44
N LEU A 142 2.37 -18.18 -16.64
CA LEU A 142 1.79 -19.12 -15.68
C LEU A 142 1.23 -20.38 -16.38
N ARG A 143 0.60 -20.23 -17.55
CA ARG A 143 0.13 -21.38 -18.35
C ARG A 143 1.27 -22.20 -18.95
N GLY A 144 2.40 -21.57 -19.27
CA GLY A 144 3.59 -22.26 -19.78
C GLY A 144 4.43 -22.96 -18.72
N LEU A 145 4.17 -22.70 -17.45
CA LEU A 145 4.93 -23.27 -16.33
C LEU A 145 4.44 -24.69 -16.00
N HIS A 146 5.38 -25.63 -15.92
CA HIS A 146 5.11 -27.06 -15.66
C HIS A 146 5.59 -27.53 -14.28
N ALA A 147 5.91 -26.61 -13.38
CA ALA A 147 6.43 -26.91 -12.06
C ALA A 147 5.33 -27.42 -11.10
N PRO A 148 5.65 -28.28 -10.11
CA PRO A 148 4.69 -28.81 -9.15
C PRO A 148 4.38 -27.78 -8.05
N LEU A 149 3.75 -26.66 -8.42
CA LEU A 149 3.46 -25.57 -7.50
C LEU A 149 2.59 -26.03 -6.33
N ILE A 150 3.03 -25.72 -5.13
CA ILE A 150 2.38 -25.94 -3.84
C ILE A 150 1.66 -24.67 -3.40
N SER A 151 2.26 -23.50 -3.59
CA SER A 151 1.61 -22.22 -3.31
C SER A 151 1.79 -21.21 -4.44
N ALA A 152 0.75 -20.42 -4.68
CA ALA A 152 0.80 -19.28 -5.57
C ALA A 152 0.19 -18.05 -4.88
N ARG A 153 0.89 -16.92 -4.96
CA ARG A 153 0.37 -15.59 -4.67
C ARG A 153 0.39 -14.78 -5.95
N LEU A 154 -0.78 -14.28 -6.35
CA LEU A 154 -0.98 -13.52 -7.58
C LEU A 154 -1.66 -12.20 -7.21
N ASP A 155 -0.96 -11.10 -7.42
CA ASP A 155 -1.51 -9.75 -7.26
C ASP A 155 -1.69 -9.13 -8.64
N PHE A 156 -2.93 -8.86 -8.99
CA PHE A 156 -3.33 -8.25 -10.26
C PHE A 156 -3.35 -6.72 -10.20
N LEU A 157 -2.95 -6.12 -9.06
CA LEU A 157 -2.78 -4.68 -8.96
C LEU A 157 -1.61 -4.28 -9.86
N SER A 158 -1.90 -3.43 -10.83
CA SER A 158 -0.93 -2.80 -11.71
C SER A 158 -0.73 -1.36 -11.24
N ASN A 159 0.52 -0.88 -11.20
CA ASN A 159 0.83 0.53 -10.92
C ASN A 159 0.17 1.49 -11.94
N VAL A 160 -0.15 0.98 -13.13
CA VAL A 160 -0.97 1.66 -14.13
C VAL A 160 -2.42 1.31 -13.81
N GLU A 161 -3.06 2.15 -12.98
CA GLU A 161 -4.38 1.92 -12.39
C GLU A 161 -5.46 1.58 -13.44
N GLN A 162 -6.34 0.65 -13.07
CA GLN A 162 -7.68 0.38 -13.60
C GLN A 162 -7.87 -0.25 -15.00
N MET A 163 -6.91 -0.25 -15.93
CA MET A 163 -7.28 -0.68 -17.30
C MET A 163 -7.29 -2.18 -17.60
N PHE A 164 -6.67 -3.06 -16.80
CA PHE A 164 -6.53 -4.46 -17.25
C PHE A 164 -7.88 -5.14 -17.42
N TRP A 165 -8.69 -5.22 -16.37
CA TRP A 165 -9.98 -5.92 -16.43
C TRP A 165 -11.00 -5.20 -17.31
N ASP A 166 -10.96 -3.86 -17.33
CA ASP A 166 -11.85 -3.04 -18.16
C ASP A 166 -11.54 -3.14 -19.66
N SER A 167 -10.30 -3.51 -20.01
CA SER A 167 -9.87 -3.70 -21.40
C SER A 167 -10.17 -5.10 -21.96
N LEU A 168 -10.50 -6.07 -21.10
CA LEU A 168 -10.72 -7.44 -21.54
C LEU A 168 -12.12 -7.59 -22.15
N GLU A 169 -12.18 -8.25 -23.31
CA GLU A 169 -13.44 -8.74 -23.85
C GLU A 169 -14.08 -9.76 -22.88
N ASN A 170 -15.40 -9.78 -22.79
CA ASN A 170 -16.12 -10.61 -21.81
C ASN A 170 -15.78 -12.10 -21.92
N ASP A 171 -15.52 -12.63 -23.12
CA ASP A 171 -15.13 -14.02 -23.36
C ASP A 171 -13.68 -14.33 -22.95
N ALA A 172 -12.82 -13.32 -22.87
CA ALA A 172 -11.45 -13.47 -22.43
C ALA A 172 -11.34 -13.63 -20.90
N LEU A 173 -12.28 -13.06 -20.13
CA LEU A 173 -12.29 -13.08 -18.66
C LEU A 173 -12.20 -14.49 -18.08
N GLU A 174 -12.90 -15.46 -18.69
CA GLU A 174 -12.90 -16.86 -18.23
C GLU A 174 -11.48 -17.44 -18.17
N ARG A 175 -10.62 -17.06 -19.12
CA ARG A 175 -9.24 -17.57 -19.21
C ARG A 175 -8.34 -17.06 -18.10
N TYR A 176 -8.73 -15.96 -17.46
CA TYR A 176 -7.99 -15.34 -16.36
C TYR A 176 -8.59 -15.67 -14.98
N HIS A 177 -9.69 -16.41 -14.94
CA HIS A 177 -10.22 -16.93 -13.69
C HIS A 177 -9.15 -17.83 -13.01
N PRO A 178 -8.83 -17.66 -11.71
CA PRO A 178 -7.71 -18.36 -11.09
C PRO A 178 -7.80 -19.89 -11.18
N THR A 179 -9.01 -20.46 -11.16
CA THR A 179 -9.23 -21.92 -11.31
C THR A 179 -8.96 -22.43 -12.73
N MET A 180 -8.99 -21.56 -13.74
CA MET A 180 -8.67 -21.89 -15.13
C MET A 180 -7.20 -21.57 -15.43
N LEU A 181 -6.72 -20.42 -14.96
CA LEU A 181 -5.35 -19.97 -15.12
C LEU A 181 -4.32 -20.95 -14.53
N LEU A 182 -4.66 -21.56 -13.39
CA LEU A 182 -3.77 -22.44 -12.63
C LEU A 182 -4.03 -23.94 -12.85
N GLU A 183 -4.74 -24.30 -13.92
CA GLU A 183 -5.20 -25.68 -14.15
C GLU A 183 -4.05 -26.72 -14.21
N ASN A 184 -2.87 -26.31 -14.67
CA ASN A 184 -1.68 -27.15 -14.72
C ASN A 184 -1.16 -27.55 -13.32
N PHE A 185 -1.52 -26.79 -12.29
CA PHE A 185 -1.10 -27.00 -10.90
C PHE A 185 -2.18 -27.69 -10.06
N ALA A 186 -3.31 -28.07 -10.66
CA ALA A 186 -4.41 -28.75 -9.97
C ALA A 186 -3.99 -29.92 -9.06
N PRO A 187 -3.10 -30.85 -9.48
CA PRO A 187 -2.73 -31.97 -8.62
C PRO A 187 -1.84 -31.58 -7.43
N THR A 188 -1.18 -30.41 -7.45
CA THR A 188 -0.13 -30.05 -6.48
C THR A 188 -0.46 -28.86 -5.60
N LEU A 189 -1.31 -27.94 -6.09
CA LEU A 189 -1.59 -26.67 -5.44
C LEU A 189 -2.32 -26.89 -4.11
N LYS A 190 -1.82 -26.26 -3.05
CA LYS A 190 -2.36 -26.32 -1.68
C LYS A 190 -2.82 -24.96 -1.16
N VAL A 191 -2.16 -23.89 -1.60
CA VAL A 191 -2.40 -22.53 -1.12
C VAL A 191 -2.47 -21.59 -2.32
N LEU A 192 -3.54 -20.79 -2.39
CA LEU A 192 -3.72 -19.75 -3.38
C LEU A 192 -4.04 -18.44 -2.67
N VAL A 193 -3.30 -17.41 -3.00
CA VAL A 193 -3.57 -16.03 -2.61
C VAL A 193 -3.78 -15.23 -3.89
N CYS A 194 -4.96 -14.64 -4.05
CA CYS A 194 -5.26 -13.71 -5.12
C CYS A 194 -5.45 -12.32 -4.51
N ALA A 195 -4.85 -11.29 -5.09
CA ALA A 195 -5.08 -9.90 -4.72
C ALA A 195 -5.51 -9.11 -5.96
N SER A 196 -6.44 -8.16 -5.78
CA SER A 196 -6.88 -7.23 -6.84
C SER A 196 -7.44 -7.91 -8.08
N TRP A 197 -7.92 -9.13 -7.91
CA TRP A 197 -8.62 -9.86 -8.95
C TRP A 197 -10.06 -9.36 -9.03
N TYR A 198 -10.62 -9.22 -10.23
CA TYR A 198 -11.97 -8.71 -10.45
C TYR A 198 -12.67 -9.51 -11.55
N ILE A 199 -13.97 -9.77 -11.36
CA ILE A 199 -14.88 -10.22 -12.41
C ILE A 199 -15.86 -9.08 -12.68
N ASN A 200 -16.06 -8.74 -13.95
CA ASN A 200 -17.13 -7.85 -14.34
C ASN A 200 -18.50 -8.49 -14.00
N PRO A 201 -19.30 -7.89 -13.10
CA PRO A 201 -20.62 -8.36 -12.71
C PRO A 201 -21.56 -8.62 -13.89
N ALA A 202 -21.44 -7.79 -14.93
CA ALA A 202 -22.30 -7.84 -16.11
C ALA A 202 -22.00 -9.04 -17.02
N SER A 203 -20.87 -9.72 -16.81
CA SER A 203 -20.58 -10.96 -17.51
C SER A 203 -21.38 -12.10 -16.85
N ASP A 204 -22.50 -12.46 -17.46
CA ASP A 204 -23.36 -13.62 -17.12
C ASP A 204 -22.64 -14.98 -17.30
N LEU A 205 -21.32 -14.97 -17.44
CA LEU A 205 -20.52 -16.15 -17.64
C LEU A 205 -20.32 -16.84 -16.29
N ALA A 206 -21.20 -17.80 -16.02
CA ALA A 206 -20.98 -18.81 -15.01
C ALA A 206 -19.72 -19.60 -15.36
N VAL A 207 -18.55 -19.11 -14.92
CA VAL A 207 -17.27 -19.79 -15.09
C VAL A 207 -17.33 -21.13 -14.37
N MET A 208 -17.51 -22.20 -15.14
CA MET A 208 -17.54 -23.55 -14.62
C MET A 208 -16.10 -24.10 -14.63
N PRO A 209 -15.48 -24.35 -13.46
CA PRO A 209 -14.13 -24.88 -13.42
C PRO A 209 -14.09 -26.24 -14.10
N THR A 210 -13.13 -26.43 -15.01
CA THR A 210 -12.93 -27.70 -15.75
C THR A 210 -12.07 -28.69 -14.96
N LYS A 211 -11.34 -28.22 -13.95
CA LYS A 211 -10.43 -29.01 -13.11
C LYS A 211 -10.78 -28.94 -11.64
N VAL A 212 -10.50 -30.05 -10.96
CA VAL A 212 -10.58 -30.19 -9.51
C VAL A 212 -9.16 -30.17 -8.94
N TYR A 213 -8.98 -29.43 -7.85
CA TYR A 213 -7.71 -29.26 -7.14
C TYR A 213 -7.79 -30.04 -5.82
N PRO A 214 -7.49 -31.35 -5.83
CA PRO A 214 -7.74 -32.21 -4.68
C PRO A 214 -6.88 -31.86 -3.45
N ASN A 215 -5.75 -31.18 -3.64
CA ASN A 215 -4.83 -30.84 -2.55
C ASN A 215 -5.01 -29.42 -2.04
N MET A 216 -5.93 -28.66 -2.61
CA MET A 216 -6.18 -27.27 -2.24
C MET A 216 -6.79 -27.19 -0.85
N ARG A 217 -6.14 -26.43 0.05
CA ARG A 217 -6.54 -26.28 1.46
C ARG A 217 -6.83 -24.84 1.85
N LYS A 218 -6.08 -23.88 1.29
CA LYS A 218 -6.16 -22.47 1.70
C LYS A 218 -6.39 -21.56 0.50
N LEU A 219 -7.44 -20.75 0.56
CA LEU A 219 -7.75 -19.72 -0.42
C LEU A 219 -7.81 -18.37 0.30
N SER A 220 -7.06 -17.39 -0.19
CA SER A 220 -7.11 -16.02 0.28
C SER A 220 -7.38 -15.09 -0.89
N ILE A 221 -8.39 -14.23 -0.77
CA ILE A 221 -8.75 -13.25 -1.80
C ILE A 221 -8.73 -11.87 -1.16
N HIS A 222 -7.85 -11.00 -1.66
CA HIS A 222 -7.61 -9.65 -1.18
C HIS A 222 -8.01 -8.61 -2.22
N LEU A 223 -8.38 -7.41 -1.77
CA LEU A 223 -8.61 -6.22 -2.61
C LEU A 223 -9.59 -6.48 -3.77
N HIS A 224 -10.62 -7.30 -3.54
CA HIS A 224 -11.63 -7.65 -4.54
C HIS A 224 -12.81 -6.68 -4.43
N HIS A 225 -13.28 -6.14 -5.55
CA HIS A 225 -14.55 -5.38 -5.58
C HIS A 225 -15.72 -6.32 -5.32
N PHE A 226 -16.62 -5.99 -4.40
CA PHE A 226 -17.67 -6.90 -3.92
C PHE A 226 -18.51 -7.48 -5.07
N LEU A 227 -18.38 -8.80 -5.31
CA LEU A 227 -19.29 -9.75 -6.01
C LEU A 227 -18.58 -11.11 -6.23
N LEU A 228 -17.86 -11.61 -5.22
CA LEU A 228 -17.07 -12.83 -5.41
C LEU A 228 -17.99 -14.05 -5.54
N ARG A 229 -18.08 -14.60 -6.76
CA ARG A 229 -18.73 -15.89 -7.03
C ARG A 229 -17.93 -17.06 -6.45
N ILE A 230 -18.20 -17.40 -5.20
CA ILE A 230 -17.46 -18.44 -4.48
C ILE A 230 -17.75 -19.86 -4.99
N ASP A 231 -18.83 -20.05 -5.75
CA ASP A 231 -19.26 -21.36 -6.28
C ASP A 231 -18.21 -22.01 -7.19
N ALA A 232 -17.57 -21.23 -8.06
CA ALA A 232 -16.49 -21.72 -8.91
C ALA A 232 -15.32 -22.26 -8.06
N PHE A 233 -14.97 -21.56 -6.98
CA PHE A 233 -13.91 -21.99 -6.08
C PHE A 233 -14.30 -23.21 -5.26
N ILE A 234 -15.53 -23.29 -4.76
CA ILE A 234 -16.03 -24.45 -4.01
C ILE A 234 -15.99 -25.72 -4.88
N ARG A 235 -16.42 -25.60 -6.15
CA ARG A 235 -16.40 -26.70 -7.13
C ARG A 235 -14.98 -27.13 -7.47
N ALA A 236 -14.10 -26.16 -7.70
CA ALA A 236 -12.71 -26.44 -8.01
C ALA A 236 -11.97 -27.03 -6.80
N PHE A 237 -12.30 -26.61 -5.58
CA PHE A 237 -11.54 -26.87 -4.35
C PHE A 237 -12.40 -27.64 -3.32
N PRO A 238 -12.75 -28.91 -3.57
CA PRO A 238 -13.64 -29.70 -2.70
C PRO A 238 -13.07 -30.00 -1.31
N ASN A 239 -11.80 -29.65 -1.11
CA ASN A 239 -10.97 -30.00 0.03
C ASN A 239 -10.51 -28.75 0.81
N LEU A 240 -11.08 -27.59 0.48
CA LEU A 240 -10.76 -26.29 1.06
C LEU A 240 -11.11 -26.26 2.55
N THR A 241 -10.12 -25.99 3.39
CA THR A 241 -10.28 -25.93 4.86
C THR A 241 -10.25 -24.51 5.39
N ASP A 242 -9.57 -23.59 4.69
CA ASP A 242 -9.38 -22.21 5.12
C ASP A 242 -9.74 -21.26 3.97
N LEU A 243 -10.72 -20.38 4.22
CA LEU A 243 -11.13 -19.32 3.30
C LEU A 243 -10.94 -17.96 3.98
N TYR A 244 -10.15 -17.10 3.34
CA TYR A 244 -9.90 -15.74 3.77
C TYR A 244 -10.36 -14.77 2.69
N ILE A 245 -11.23 -13.82 3.04
CA ILE A 245 -11.72 -12.81 2.10
C ILE A 245 -11.51 -11.44 2.77
N HIS A 246 -10.74 -10.59 2.10
CA HIS A 246 -10.50 -9.21 2.49
C HIS A 246 -10.89 -8.30 1.32
N PRO A 247 -12.17 -7.92 1.23
CA PRO A 247 -12.60 -6.98 0.21
C PRO A 247 -11.98 -5.60 0.48
N THR A 248 -11.93 -4.77 -0.55
CA THR A 248 -11.59 -3.35 -0.43
C THR A 248 -12.81 -2.51 -0.71
N HIS A 249 -13.14 -1.63 0.23
CA HIS A 249 -14.17 -0.64 0.03
C HIS A 249 -13.61 0.53 -0.81
N HIS A 250 -14.00 0.58 -2.08
CA HIS A 250 -14.01 1.85 -2.82
C HIS A 250 -15.43 2.38 -2.69
N GLY A 251 -15.60 3.46 -1.90
CA GLY A 251 -16.87 4.02 -1.45
C GLY A 251 -17.73 4.69 -2.52
N ASP A 252 -17.73 4.17 -3.74
CA ASP A 252 -18.51 4.70 -4.85
C ASP A 252 -19.67 3.73 -5.18
N ASN A 253 -20.88 4.30 -5.28
CA ASN A 253 -22.18 3.66 -5.49
C ASN A 253 -22.12 2.28 -6.18
N VAL A 254 -22.39 1.21 -5.43
CA VAL A 254 -22.68 -0.11 -6.00
C VAL A 254 -23.97 0.01 -6.82
N ASP A 255 -23.89 -0.25 -8.12
CA ASP A 255 -25.05 -0.21 -9.02
C ASP A 255 -26.12 -1.24 -8.59
N MET A 256 -27.40 -0.88 -8.62
CA MET A 256 -28.51 -1.76 -8.24
C MET A 256 -28.59 -3.00 -9.14
N PHE A 257 -28.19 -2.90 -10.41
CA PHE A 257 -28.16 -4.05 -11.35
C PHE A 257 -27.24 -5.19 -10.88
N ILE A 258 -26.21 -4.87 -10.09
CA ILE A 258 -25.27 -5.83 -9.55
C ILE A 258 -25.94 -6.79 -8.54
N LEU A 259 -26.92 -6.29 -7.79
CA LEU A 259 -27.59 -7.07 -6.74
C LEU A 259 -28.48 -8.19 -7.32
N GLU A 260 -29.18 -7.91 -8.41
CA GLU A 260 -30.07 -8.89 -9.07
C GLU A 260 -29.29 -10.09 -9.61
N ALA A 261 -28.15 -9.84 -10.27
CA ALA A 261 -27.26 -10.91 -10.78
C ALA A 261 -26.71 -11.80 -9.64
N LEU A 262 -26.44 -11.21 -8.47
CA LEU A 262 -26.00 -11.98 -7.29
C LEU A 262 -27.14 -12.89 -6.78
N HIS A 263 -28.38 -12.42 -6.79
CA HIS A 263 -29.54 -13.19 -6.35
C HIS A 263 -29.86 -14.36 -7.30
N GLU A 264 -29.72 -14.16 -8.61
CA GLU A 264 -29.83 -15.23 -9.61
C GLU A 264 -28.72 -16.27 -9.44
N SER A 265 -27.46 -15.83 -9.29
CA SER A 265 -26.33 -16.72 -9.05
C SER A 265 -26.50 -17.54 -7.77
N HIS A 266 -26.97 -16.90 -6.69
CA HIS A 266 -27.30 -17.56 -5.43
C HIS A 266 -28.34 -18.67 -5.64
N THR A 267 -29.42 -18.39 -6.34
CA THR A 267 -30.50 -19.35 -6.62
C THR A 267 -29.98 -20.59 -7.36
N VAL A 268 -29.13 -20.38 -8.37
CA VAL A 268 -28.48 -21.47 -9.12
C VAL A 268 -27.58 -22.29 -8.20
N ASN A 269 -26.78 -21.64 -7.36
CA ASN A 269 -25.83 -22.28 -6.46
C ASN A 269 -26.53 -23.13 -5.39
N VAL A 270 -27.58 -22.60 -4.74
CA VAL A 270 -28.41 -23.36 -3.79
C VAL A 270 -28.98 -24.62 -4.44
N THR A 271 -29.48 -24.48 -5.67
CA THR A 271 -30.07 -25.61 -6.42
C THR A 271 -29.04 -26.70 -6.69
N GLN A 272 -27.81 -26.33 -7.05
CA GLN A 272 -26.73 -27.27 -7.34
C GLN A 272 -26.19 -27.97 -6.09
N GLN A 273 -26.20 -27.31 -4.93
CA GLN A 273 -25.76 -27.93 -3.68
C GLN A 273 -26.77 -28.92 -3.12
N ARG A 274 -28.07 -28.65 -3.29
CA ARG A 274 -29.11 -29.65 -3.04
C ARG A 274 -28.90 -30.93 -3.85
N ALA A 275 -28.12 -30.87 -4.94
CA ALA A 275 -27.69 -32.02 -5.72
C ALA A 275 -26.39 -32.71 -5.23
N GLY A 276 -25.85 -32.32 -4.06
CA GLY A 276 -24.80 -33.07 -3.34
C GLY A 276 -23.39 -32.45 -3.32
N LEU A 277 -23.21 -31.22 -3.82
CA LEU A 277 -21.92 -30.51 -3.72
C LEU A 277 -21.78 -29.86 -2.33
N THR A 278 -21.33 -30.62 -1.33
CA THR A 278 -21.02 -30.07 0.00
C THR A 278 -19.50 -29.94 0.15
N SER A 279 -19.01 -28.72 0.31
CA SER A 279 -17.62 -28.46 0.72
C SER A 279 -17.65 -27.87 2.12
N HIS A 280 -17.10 -28.60 3.09
CA HIS A 280 -17.03 -28.16 4.47
C HIS A 280 -15.78 -27.31 4.68
N VAL A 281 -15.91 -25.99 4.50
CA VAL A 281 -14.83 -25.05 4.78
C VAL A 281 -14.76 -24.80 6.27
N GLN A 282 -13.78 -25.42 6.94
CA GLN A 282 -13.69 -25.42 8.40
C GLN A 282 -13.51 -24.01 8.99
N ARG A 283 -12.73 -23.15 8.33
CA ARG A 283 -12.42 -21.80 8.82
C ARG A 283 -12.74 -20.74 7.78
N ILE A 284 -13.49 -19.74 8.19
CA ILE A 284 -13.78 -18.54 7.40
C ILE A 284 -13.27 -17.33 8.16
N THR A 285 -12.58 -16.43 7.46
CA THR A 285 -12.17 -15.13 8.00
C THR A 285 -12.55 -14.04 7.01
N LEU A 286 -13.37 -13.10 7.47
CA LEU A 286 -13.73 -11.88 6.77
C LEU A 286 -13.18 -10.70 7.58
N ASP A 287 -12.19 -9.99 7.03
CA ASP A 287 -11.40 -8.99 7.76
C ASP A 287 -11.69 -7.54 7.34
N ASP A 288 -12.82 -7.30 6.67
CA ASP A 288 -13.23 -5.95 6.23
C ASP A 288 -14.60 -5.57 6.81
N MET A 289 -14.84 -4.27 6.89
CA MET A 289 -16.04 -3.65 7.45
C MET A 289 -17.27 -3.98 6.60
N LEU A 290 -18.08 -4.93 7.03
CA LEU A 290 -19.39 -5.17 6.42
C LEU A 290 -20.36 -4.06 6.86
N ASP A 291 -20.73 -3.16 5.94
CA ASP A 291 -21.65 -2.02 6.17
C ASP A 291 -22.93 -2.04 5.33
N ASP A 292 -22.94 -2.68 4.16
CA ASP A 292 -24.08 -2.63 3.23
C ASP A 292 -24.97 -3.89 3.19
N ASP A 293 -26.26 -3.72 2.85
CA ASP A 293 -27.25 -4.81 2.72
C ASP A 293 -26.84 -5.98 1.78
N PRO A 294 -26.24 -5.75 0.60
CA PRO A 294 -25.77 -6.85 -0.27
C PRO A 294 -24.79 -7.79 0.42
N ARG A 295 -24.02 -7.28 1.38
CA ARG A 295 -23.01 -8.05 2.11
C ARG A 295 -23.66 -8.99 3.14
N LYS A 296 -24.85 -8.65 3.64
CA LYS A 296 -25.64 -9.49 4.57
C LYS A 296 -26.05 -10.79 3.89
N GLU A 297 -26.62 -10.66 2.69
CA GLU A 297 -27.08 -11.82 1.91
C GLU A 297 -25.91 -12.75 1.57
N MET A 298 -24.79 -12.18 1.11
CA MET A 298 -23.59 -12.96 0.80
C MET A 298 -23.04 -13.71 2.02
N LEU A 299 -23.02 -13.08 3.20
CA LEU A 299 -22.57 -13.75 4.42
C LEU A 299 -23.47 -14.93 4.77
N ALA A 300 -24.79 -14.75 4.69
CA ALA A 300 -25.75 -15.84 4.89
C ALA A 300 -25.52 -17.00 3.93
N THR A 301 -25.35 -16.68 2.64
CA THR A 301 -24.99 -17.64 1.60
C THR A 301 -23.69 -18.38 1.91
N VAL A 302 -22.62 -17.66 2.26
CA VAL A 302 -21.31 -18.25 2.57
C VAL A 302 -21.42 -19.20 3.77
N LEU A 303 -22.11 -18.81 4.84
CA LEU A 303 -22.29 -19.65 6.03
C LEU A 303 -23.15 -20.88 5.74
N GLN A 304 -24.24 -20.72 5.00
CA GLN A 304 -25.09 -21.83 4.56
C GLN A 304 -24.32 -22.86 3.74
N TYR A 305 -23.43 -22.40 2.87
CA TYR A 305 -22.61 -23.24 1.98
C TYR A 305 -21.44 -23.91 2.69
N ALA A 306 -20.64 -23.12 3.40
CA ALA A 306 -19.39 -23.59 4.01
C ALA A 306 -19.63 -24.39 5.29
N ARG A 307 -20.70 -24.05 6.03
CA ARG A 307 -21.00 -24.56 7.38
C ARG A 307 -19.75 -24.60 8.27
N PRO A 308 -19.09 -23.45 8.49
CA PRO A 308 -17.79 -23.42 9.13
C PRO A 308 -17.84 -23.87 10.59
N LEU A 309 -16.71 -24.39 11.06
CA LEU A 309 -16.48 -24.64 12.48
C LEU A 309 -15.89 -23.40 13.18
N HIS A 310 -15.15 -22.59 12.44
CA HIS A 310 -14.48 -21.39 12.92
C HIS A 310 -14.82 -20.20 12.03
N LEU A 311 -15.32 -19.13 12.65
CA LEU A 311 -15.71 -17.91 11.97
C LEU A 311 -15.04 -16.71 12.63
N LYS A 312 -14.30 -15.93 11.85
CA LYS A 312 -13.77 -14.62 12.25
C LYS A 312 -14.35 -13.53 11.36
N LEU A 313 -14.91 -12.49 11.96
CA LEU A 313 -15.61 -11.43 11.26
C LEU A 313 -15.24 -10.05 11.81
N ALA A 314 -15.03 -9.09 10.92
CA ALA A 314 -15.12 -7.67 11.20
C ALA A 314 -16.43 -7.14 10.58
N MET A 315 -17.22 -6.33 11.30
CA MET A 315 -18.47 -5.79 10.77
C MET A 315 -18.90 -4.50 11.45
N THR A 316 -19.75 -3.72 10.81
CA THR A 316 -20.42 -2.58 11.46
C THR A 316 -21.66 -3.03 12.22
N SER A 317 -22.10 -2.25 13.19
CA SER A 317 -23.37 -2.50 13.91
C SER A 317 -24.62 -2.38 13.04
N ALA A 318 -24.54 -1.81 11.83
CA ALA A 318 -25.64 -1.85 10.87
C ALA A 318 -26.04 -3.29 10.48
N MET A 319 -25.12 -4.24 10.65
CA MET A 319 -25.37 -5.68 10.45
C MET A 319 -26.24 -6.31 11.55
N LEU A 320 -26.40 -5.64 12.70
CA LEU A 320 -27.15 -6.11 13.87
C LEU A 320 -28.58 -5.55 13.96
N GLY A 321 -28.94 -4.59 13.11
CA GLY A 321 -30.08 -3.66 13.33
C GLY A 321 -31.49 -4.24 13.25
N ASP A 322 -31.68 -5.49 12.84
CA ASP A 322 -32.96 -6.19 12.84
C ASP A 322 -32.73 -7.61 13.37
N ALA A 323 -33.54 -8.06 14.33
CA ALA A 323 -33.42 -9.41 14.87
C ALA A 323 -33.92 -10.47 13.86
N ASP A 324 -34.87 -10.09 13.00
CA ASP A 324 -35.50 -10.97 12.01
C ASP A 324 -34.78 -10.91 10.65
N GLN A 325 -33.80 -10.01 10.48
CA GLN A 325 -33.01 -9.86 9.26
C GLN A 325 -31.51 -9.73 9.55
N GLY A 326 -30.70 -9.71 8.50
CA GLY A 326 -29.26 -9.46 8.61
C GLY A 326 -28.47 -10.57 9.34
N PHE A 327 -27.46 -10.16 10.10
CA PHE A 327 -26.49 -11.10 10.67
C PHE A 327 -27.05 -11.93 11.82
N ILE A 328 -27.95 -11.36 12.64
CA ILE A 328 -28.60 -12.09 13.74
C ILE A 328 -29.43 -13.25 13.20
N ALA A 329 -30.28 -13.00 12.20
CA ALA A 329 -31.02 -14.05 11.51
C ALA A 329 -30.10 -15.07 10.84
N THR A 330 -28.98 -14.63 10.28
CA THR A 330 -27.97 -15.51 9.66
C THR A 330 -27.35 -16.48 10.67
N LEU A 331 -27.09 -16.04 11.91
CA LEU A 331 -26.56 -16.91 12.97
C LEU A 331 -27.60 -17.91 13.49
N GLN A 332 -28.90 -17.63 13.34
CA GLN A 332 -29.97 -18.58 13.69
C GLN A 332 -30.18 -19.66 12.62
N ASP A 333 -29.69 -19.45 11.39
CA ASP A 333 -29.83 -20.39 10.29
C ASP A 333 -29.00 -21.68 10.49
N GLU A 334 -29.39 -22.75 9.80
CA GLU A 334 -28.68 -24.03 9.81
C GLU A 334 -27.21 -23.88 9.38
N GLY A 335 -26.88 -22.88 8.56
CA GLY A 335 -25.50 -22.57 8.15
C GLY A 335 -24.53 -22.30 9.30
N ALA A 336 -25.01 -21.69 10.39
CA ALA A 336 -24.21 -21.34 11.57
C ALA A 336 -24.26 -22.41 12.67
N SER A 337 -25.13 -23.43 12.54
CA SER A 337 -25.38 -24.42 13.59
C SER A 337 -24.17 -25.29 13.99
N ASN A 338 -23.14 -25.37 13.14
CA ASN A 338 -21.91 -26.11 13.42
C ASN A 338 -20.77 -25.24 13.99
N LEU A 339 -21.02 -23.95 14.24
CA LEU A 339 -19.99 -23.05 14.76
C LEU A 339 -19.51 -23.49 16.14
N ILE A 340 -18.22 -23.76 16.24
CA ILE A 340 -17.52 -24.07 17.48
C ILE A 340 -16.77 -22.84 17.98
N ASN A 341 -16.26 -22.03 17.07
CA ASN A 341 -15.42 -20.87 17.33
C ASN A 341 -15.97 -19.65 16.61
N LEU A 342 -16.20 -18.57 17.37
CA LEU A 342 -16.65 -17.30 16.82
C LEU A 342 -15.79 -16.16 17.35
N ASN A 343 -15.18 -15.38 16.45
CA ASN A 343 -14.48 -14.14 16.77
C ASN A 343 -15.13 -13.01 15.98
N MET A 344 -15.70 -12.03 16.67
CA MET A 344 -16.39 -10.90 16.07
C MET A 344 -15.79 -9.60 16.55
N HIS A 345 -15.47 -8.73 15.60
CA HIS A 345 -15.07 -7.35 15.82
C HIS A 345 -16.16 -6.44 15.24
N ILE A 346 -16.95 -5.82 16.12
CA ILE A 346 -18.11 -5.00 15.79
C ILE A 346 -17.73 -3.53 15.97
N TYR A 347 -17.93 -2.74 14.94
CA TYR A 347 -17.64 -1.31 14.94
C TYR A 347 -18.95 -0.52 14.99
N PHE A 348 -19.07 0.34 16.00
CA PHE A 348 -20.19 1.27 16.12
C PHE A 348 -19.82 2.58 15.44
N GLY A 349 -20.55 2.93 14.38
CA GLY A 349 -20.31 4.11 13.56
C GLY A 349 -21.08 5.34 14.06
N GLN A 350 -20.95 6.46 13.37
CA GLN A 350 -21.65 7.70 13.72
C GLN A 350 -23.19 7.54 13.67
N ASN A 351 -23.69 6.66 12.81
CA ASN A 351 -25.12 6.35 12.67
C ASN A 351 -25.70 5.62 13.89
N ASP A 352 -24.85 5.17 14.81
CA ASP A 352 -25.24 4.40 16.00
C ASP A 352 -25.29 5.27 17.27
N ARG A 353 -24.93 6.56 17.17
CA ARG A 353 -24.93 7.52 18.30
C ARG A 353 -26.27 7.66 19.00
N GLU A 354 -27.37 7.53 18.26
CA GLU A 354 -28.73 7.69 18.79
C GLU A 354 -29.43 6.36 19.09
N LYS A 355 -28.74 5.23 18.91
CA LYS A 355 -29.33 3.89 19.07
C LYS A 355 -29.11 3.36 20.49
N ASP A 356 -30.04 2.53 20.95
CA ASP A 356 -29.87 1.75 22.15
C ASP A 356 -29.03 0.51 21.85
N LEU A 357 -27.71 0.63 22.00
CA LEU A 357 -26.74 -0.43 21.66
C LEU A 357 -26.82 -1.62 22.62
N SER A 358 -27.32 -1.41 23.84
CA SER A 358 -27.55 -2.47 24.83
C SER A 358 -28.54 -3.52 24.31
N ILE A 359 -29.62 -3.09 23.66
CA ILE A 359 -30.61 -3.97 23.04
C ILE A 359 -29.98 -4.78 21.89
N LEU A 360 -29.15 -4.14 21.06
CA LEU A 360 -28.46 -4.82 19.96
C LEU A 360 -27.51 -5.90 20.48
N ILE A 361 -26.75 -5.59 21.53
CA ILE A 361 -25.84 -6.55 22.18
C ILE A 361 -26.65 -7.67 22.84
N ASP A 362 -27.75 -7.36 23.53
CA ASP A 362 -28.61 -8.36 24.15
C ASP A 362 -29.22 -9.32 23.13
N ASN A 363 -29.69 -8.81 21.99
CA ASN A 363 -30.22 -9.62 20.89
C ASN A 363 -29.13 -10.53 20.31
N LEU A 364 -27.92 -10.01 20.11
CA LEU A 364 -26.78 -10.82 19.66
C LEU A 364 -26.48 -11.94 20.66
N ILE A 365 -26.35 -11.61 21.95
CA ILE A 365 -26.06 -12.60 23.01
C ILE A 365 -27.15 -13.66 23.08
N ALA A 366 -28.43 -13.27 22.97
CA ALA A 366 -29.54 -14.22 22.95
C ALA A 366 -29.38 -15.26 21.84
N VAL A 367 -28.98 -14.85 20.62
CA VAL A 367 -28.71 -15.79 19.53
C VAL A 367 -27.47 -16.63 19.77
N LEU A 368 -26.39 -16.03 20.26
CA LEU A 368 -25.15 -16.76 20.56
C LEU A 368 -25.37 -17.89 21.58
N THR A 369 -26.27 -17.71 22.55
CA THR A 369 -26.60 -18.77 23.53
C THR A 369 -27.26 -20.00 22.91
N GLY A 370 -27.85 -19.87 21.72
CA GLY A 370 -28.43 -20.99 20.96
C GLY A 370 -27.40 -21.79 20.16
N LEU A 371 -26.17 -21.29 20.00
CA LEU A 371 -25.12 -21.93 19.21
C LEU A 371 -24.24 -22.87 20.06
N PRO A 372 -23.71 -23.96 19.49
CA PRO A 372 -22.82 -24.89 20.20
C PRO A 372 -21.37 -24.38 20.32
N LEU A 373 -21.21 -23.08 20.61
CA LEU A 373 -19.91 -22.42 20.69
C LEU A 373 -19.12 -22.96 21.88
N LYS A 374 -17.83 -23.24 21.63
CA LYS A 374 -16.82 -23.53 22.66
C LYS A 374 -15.95 -22.32 22.96
N PHE A 375 -15.62 -21.54 21.94
CA PHE A 375 -14.75 -20.38 22.06
C PHE A 375 -15.41 -19.15 21.42
N LEU A 376 -15.52 -18.08 22.18
CA LEU A 376 -16.15 -16.83 21.75
C LEU A 376 -15.24 -15.64 22.03
N GLU A 377 -15.00 -14.81 21.03
CA GLU A 377 -14.34 -13.51 21.19
C GLU A 377 -15.27 -12.42 20.62
N LEU A 378 -15.66 -11.48 21.47
CA LEU A 378 -16.48 -10.33 21.12
C LEU A 378 -15.68 -9.07 21.39
N ARG A 379 -15.43 -8.30 20.35
CA ARG A 379 -14.80 -6.99 20.46
C ARG A 379 -15.73 -5.93 19.90
N PHE A 380 -16.00 -4.91 20.70
CA PHE A 380 -16.83 -3.77 20.36
C PHE A 380 -15.96 -2.53 20.31
N GLU A 381 -15.81 -1.96 19.11
CA GLU A 381 -15.06 -0.73 18.86
C GLU A 381 -16.03 0.45 18.83
N THR A 382 -15.87 1.37 19.78
CA THR A 382 -16.80 2.49 19.97
C THR A 382 -16.21 3.82 19.53
N SER A 383 -14.99 3.84 19.00
CA SER A 383 -14.21 5.04 18.69
C SER A 383 -14.94 6.08 17.82
N SER A 384 -15.94 5.68 17.04
CA SER A 384 -16.70 6.59 16.17
C SER A 384 -17.99 7.12 16.82
N LEU A 385 -18.37 6.61 18.00
CA LEU A 385 -19.52 7.11 18.76
C LEU A 385 -19.23 8.47 19.37
N ASP A 386 -18.01 8.71 19.86
CA ASP A 386 -17.65 10.00 20.46
C ASP A 386 -17.81 11.13 19.43
N ALA A 387 -18.70 12.06 19.75
CA ALA A 387 -18.95 13.26 18.97
C ALA A 387 -17.95 14.38 19.30
N THR A 388 -17.10 14.19 20.32
CA THR A 388 -16.06 15.13 20.69
C THR A 388 -15.11 15.28 19.50
N PRO A 389 -14.87 16.52 19.04
CA PRO A 389 -13.85 16.76 18.03
C PRO A 389 -12.54 16.12 18.47
N ARG A 390 -11.88 15.39 17.56
CA ARG A 390 -10.61 14.72 17.86
C ARG A 390 -9.65 15.70 18.55
N LYS A 391 -9.03 15.26 19.66
CA LYS A 391 -7.99 16.05 20.35
C LYS A 391 -6.99 16.56 19.32
N ALA A 392 -6.73 17.87 19.35
CA ALA A 392 -5.69 18.48 18.54
C ALA A 392 -4.39 17.69 18.76
N THR A 393 -3.93 17.04 17.70
CA THR A 393 -2.72 16.25 17.69
C THR A 393 -1.52 17.15 18.01
N ALA A 394 -0.38 16.57 18.37
CA ALA A 394 0.86 17.34 18.53
C ALA A 394 1.12 18.22 17.28
N ILE A 395 0.81 17.69 16.10
CA ILE A 395 0.91 18.38 14.81
C ILE A 395 -0.05 19.59 14.73
N ASP A 396 -1.31 19.44 15.14
CA ASP A 396 -2.29 20.55 15.14
C ASP A 396 -1.87 21.70 16.08
N ARG A 397 -1.32 21.36 17.25
CA ARG A 397 -0.83 22.35 18.23
C ARG A 397 0.41 23.10 17.76
N ILE A 398 1.35 22.39 17.10
CA ILE A 398 2.54 23.01 16.52
C ILE A 398 2.12 23.94 15.37
N ARG A 399 1.16 23.54 14.53
CA ARG A 399 0.58 24.39 13.47
C ARG A 399 0.01 25.69 14.03
N ALA A 400 -0.85 25.63 15.06
CA ALA A 400 -1.45 26.82 15.67
C ALA A 400 -0.40 27.79 16.23
N ARG A 401 0.60 27.28 16.98
CA ARG A 401 1.68 28.12 17.55
C ARG A 401 2.46 28.89 16.50
N ARG A 402 2.66 28.31 15.31
CA ARG A 402 3.44 28.95 14.24
C ARG A 402 2.68 29.98 13.45
N GLN A 403 1.37 29.83 13.35
CA GLN A 403 0.50 30.81 12.74
C GLN A 403 0.19 31.98 13.69
N GLY A 404 0.80 32.03 14.89
CA GLY A 404 0.46 32.99 15.94
C GLY A 404 -0.97 32.82 16.46
N LEU A 405 -1.62 31.70 16.12
CA LEU A 405 -2.95 31.36 16.60
C LEU A 405 -2.83 30.81 18.03
N PRO A 406 -3.83 31.06 18.89
CA PRO A 406 -3.88 30.41 20.19
C PRO A 406 -3.86 28.88 20.00
N GLU A 407 -3.15 28.17 20.89
CA GLU A 407 -3.14 26.71 20.89
C GLU A 407 -4.60 26.22 20.88
N PRO A 408 -4.98 25.27 20.00
CA PRO A 408 -6.37 24.86 19.88
C PRO A 408 -6.82 24.43 21.27
N PRO A 409 -7.90 25.02 21.81
CA PRO A 409 -8.34 24.64 23.14
C PRO A 409 -8.59 23.12 23.12
N ALA A 410 -8.25 22.46 24.22
CA ALA A 410 -8.61 21.05 24.37
C ALA A 410 -10.12 20.93 24.06
N PRO A 411 -10.52 20.03 23.15
CA PRO A 411 -11.91 19.93 22.76
C PRO A 411 -12.72 19.70 24.03
N THR A 412 -13.74 20.52 24.23
CA THR A 412 -14.64 20.33 25.37
C THR A 412 -15.35 19.00 25.13
N PRO A 413 -15.27 18.03 26.07
CA PRO A 413 -15.93 16.75 25.90
C PRO A 413 -17.40 16.96 25.60
N THR A 414 -17.91 16.38 24.51
CA THR A 414 -19.34 16.42 24.26
C THR A 414 -20.05 15.57 25.32
N PRO A 415 -21.30 15.90 25.68
CA PRO A 415 -22.15 14.99 26.43
C PRO A 415 -22.14 13.61 25.78
N LEU A 416 -22.24 12.56 26.60
CA LEU A 416 -22.36 11.20 26.08
C LEU A 416 -23.59 11.13 25.17
N THR A 417 -23.40 10.60 23.98
CA THR A 417 -24.49 10.27 23.05
C THR A 417 -25.37 9.17 23.67
N PRO A 418 -26.64 9.04 23.28
CA PRO A 418 -27.49 7.95 23.77
C PRO A 418 -26.87 6.55 23.61
N GLY A 419 -26.14 6.31 22.51
CA GLY A 419 -25.40 5.08 22.27
C GLY A 419 -24.24 4.87 23.23
N GLU A 420 -23.44 5.91 23.52
CA GLU A 420 -22.40 5.85 24.56
C GLU A 420 -23.02 5.56 25.95
N LEU A 421 -24.11 6.26 26.30
CA LEU A 421 -24.79 6.08 27.58
C LEU A 421 -25.41 4.68 27.72
N SER A 422 -25.96 4.14 26.63
CA SER A 422 -26.48 2.76 26.57
C SER A 422 -25.38 1.74 26.83
N LEU A 423 -24.19 1.90 26.23
CA LEU A 423 -23.03 1.03 26.50
C LEU A 423 -22.47 1.21 27.91
N GLN A 424 -22.47 2.42 28.45
CA GLN A 424 -22.04 2.68 29.83
C GLN A 424 -22.97 2.02 30.85
N ASN A 425 -24.28 1.97 30.56
CA ASN A 425 -25.28 1.34 31.42
C ASN A 425 -25.50 -0.15 31.11
N LEU A 426 -24.74 -0.72 30.17
CA LEU A 426 -24.84 -2.14 29.83
C LEU A 426 -24.49 -2.97 31.07
N ASP A 427 -25.42 -3.86 31.46
CA ASP A 427 -25.21 -4.81 32.54
C ASP A 427 -24.21 -5.89 32.10
N MET A 428 -22.92 -5.54 32.21
CA MET A 428 -21.81 -6.42 31.82
C MET A 428 -21.80 -7.70 32.64
N ASP A 429 -22.13 -7.65 33.92
CA ASP A 429 -22.15 -8.84 34.76
C ASP A 429 -23.31 -9.76 34.33
N GLY A 430 -24.51 -9.22 34.08
CA GLY A 430 -25.63 -9.98 33.53
C GLY A 430 -25.38 -10.53 32.11
N LEU A 431 -24.59 -9.84 31.27
CA LEU A 431 -24.13 -10.37 29.98
C LEU A 431 -23.17 -11.56 30.17
N ILE A 432 -22.19 -11.42 31.08
CA ILE A 432 -21.20 -12.45 31.39
C ILE A 432 -21.89 -13.68 32.00
N ASP A 433 -22.82 -13.51 32.93
CA ASP A 433 -23.62 -14.59 33.52
C ASP A 433 -24.40 -15.37 32.45
N ARG A 434 -24.98 -14.69 31.46
CA ARG A 434 -25.67 -15.33 30.33
C ARG A 434 -24.71 -16.15 29.48
N LEU A 435 -23.53 -15.62 29.15
CA LEU A 435 -22.50 -16.39 28.43
C LEU A 435 -21.98 -17.57 29.26
N GLU A 436 -21.76 -17.38 30.56
CA GLU A 436 -21.38 -18.45 31.49
C GLU A 436 -22.44 -19.53 31.63
N SER A 437 -23.71 -19.23 31.40
CA SER A 437 -24.78 -20.23 31.40
C SER A 437 -24.74 -21.18 30.18
N MET A 438 -24.02 -20.82 29.10
CA MET A 438 -23.92 -21.64 27.89
C MET A 438 -23.21 -22.97 28.17
N PRO A 439 -23.85 -24.13 27.97
CA PRO A 439 -23.29 -25.42 28.40
C PRO A 439 -22.07 -25.85 27.58
N SER A 440 -21.98 -25.44 26.31
CA SER A 440 -20.86 -25.78 25.41
C SER A 440 -19.65 -24.85 25.54
N LEU A 441 -19.84 -23.65 26.13
CA LEU A 441 -18.83 -22.61 26.14
C LEU A 441 -17.71 -22.94 27.12
N GLU A 442 -16.50 -23.14 26.61
CA GLU A 442 -15.30 -23.42 27.39
C GLU A 442 -14.56 -22.12 27.77
N ALA A 443 -14.51 -21.14 26.85
CA ALA A 443 -13.91 -19.84 27.14
C ALA A 443 -14.54 -18.72 26.29
N ALA A 444 -14.60 -17.52 26.86
CA ALA A 444 -15.00 -16.33 26.14
C ALA A 444 -14.18 -15.09 26.53
N HIS A 445 -14.01 -14.19 25.58
CA HIS A 445 -13.35 -12.90 25.78
C HIS A 445 -14.25 -11.80 25.22
N VAL A 446 -14.67 -10.88 26.08
CA VAL A 446 -15.54 -9.76 25.72
C VAL A 446 -14.80 -8.47 26.02
N VAL A 447 -14.62 -7.65 24.99
CA VAL A 447 -13.92 -6.38 25.05
C VAL A 447 -14.83 -5.29 24.50
N ILE A 448 -15.14 -4.30 25.30
CA ILE A 448 -15.75 -3.04 24.89
C ILE A 448 -14.66 -1.99 25.01
N LEU A 449 -14.12 -1.57 23.87
CA LEU A 449 -13.11 -0.53 23.83
C LEU A 449 -13.78 0.82 23.99
N GLY A 450 -13.27 1.62 24.91
CA GLY A 450 -13.83 2.92 25.18
C GLY A 450 -13.43 3.97 24.15
N SER A 451 -14.40 4.74 23.67
CA SER A 451 -14.21 5.77 22.63
C SER A 451 -13.39 6.97 23.06
N ARG A 452 -13.29 7.24 24.37
CA ARG A 452 -12.69 8.48 24.90
C ARG A 452 -11.26 8.20 25.35
N ASP A 453 -10.28 8.80 24.68
CA ASP A 453 -8.85 8.71 24.99
C ASP A 453 -8.54 9.20 26.44
N GLY A 454 -8.59 8.27 27.40
CA GLY A 454 -7.59 7.96 28.42
C GLY A 454 -7.11 9.02 29.44
N ASP A 455 -7.51 10.29 29.36
CA ASP A 455 -7.09 11.30 30.36
C ASP A 455 -8.19 11.62 31.40
N HIS A 456 -9.41 11.17 31.19
CA HIS A 456 -10.50 11.30 32.16
C HIS A 456 -10.80 9.92 32.75
N ASP A 457 -10.45 9.73 34.02
CA ASP A 457 -10.46 8.48 34.79
C ASP A 457 -11.80 7.70 34.84
N ASP A 458 -12.88 8.20 34.24
CA ASP A 458 -14.22 7.70 34.49
C ASP A 458 -14.69 6.57 33.55
N TRP A 459 -14.03 6.29 32.41
CA TRP A 459 -14.38 5.12 31.59
C TRP A 459 -13.21 4.53 30.78
N ASN A 460 -12.60 3.46 31.29
CA ASN A 460 -11.47 2.76 30.67
C ASN A 460 -11.87 1.60 29.73
N GLY A 461 -13.11 1.61 29.23
CA GLY A 461 -13.70 0.44 28.56
C GLY A 461 -13.93 -0.73 29.51
N HIS A 462 -14.51 -1.82 29.00
CA HIS A 462 -14.72 -3.04 29.75
C HIS A 462 -13.99 -4.20 29.07
N GLU A 463 -13.09 -4.86 29.80
CA GLU A 463 -12.50 -6.12 29.37
C GLU A 463 -12.86 -7.21 30.40
N ARG A 464 -13.41 -8.31 29.91
CA ARG A 464 -13.78 -9.48 30.71
C ARG A 464 -13.38 -10.76 29.98
N THR A 465 -12.84 -11.71 30.74
CA THR A 465 -12.45 -13.03 30.25
C THR A 465 -13.13 -14.09 31.10
N ILE A 466 -13.86 -15.00 30.44
CA ILE A 466 -14.50 -16.17 31.02
C ILE A 466 -13.65 -17.40 30.65
N THR A 467 -13.32 -18.25 31.62
CA THR A 467 -12.69 -19.55 31.39
C THR A 467 -13.33 -20.61 32.27
N LYS A 468 -13.90 -21.67 31.67
CA LYS A 468 -14.45 -22.81 32.40
C LYS A 468 -13.46 -23.98 32.39
N GLY A 469 -13.16 -24.51 33.57
CA GLY A 469 -12.24 -25.66 33.73
C GLY A 469 -10.77 -25.29 33.54
N THR A 470 -9.96 -26.26 33.09
CA THR A 470 -8.52 -26.08 32.82
C THR A 470 -8.23 -25.68 31.38
N SER A 471 -9.26 -25.50 30.55
CA SER A 471 -9.10 -25.02 29.18
C SER A 471 -8.65 -23.56 29.25
N HIS A 472 -7.35 -23.32 29.02
CA HIS A 472 -6.92 -21.99 28.62
C HIS A 472 -7.68 -21.65 27.33
N LEU A 473 -8.10 -20.37 27.17
CA LEU A 473 -8.51 -19.83 25.87
C LEU A 473 -7.57 -20.46 24.84
N ALA A 474 -8.11 -21.26 23.91
CA ALA A 474 -7.30 -21.91 22.90
C ALA A 474 -6.42 -20.81 22.32
N GLY A 475 -5.09 -20.94 22.54
CA GLY A 475 -4.22 -19.80 22.72
C GLY A 475 -4.40 -18.75 21.63
N ARG A 476 -4.05 -17.48 21.92
CA ARG A 476 -3.96 -16.42 20.90
C ARG A 476 -3.33 -16.91 19.57
N ASP A 477 -2.53 -17.96 19.58
CA ASP A 477 -1.95 -18.66 18.41
C ASP A 477 -2.92 -19.48 17.53
N GLN A 478 -4.07 -19.95 18.01
CA GLN A 478 -5.12 -20.55 17.14
C GLN A 478 -5.90 -19.48 16.37
N TRP A 479 -6.03 -18.28 16.95
CA TRP A 479 -6.69 -17.13 16.33
C TRP A 479 -5.74 -16.26 15.51
N ARG A 480 -4.46 -16.21 15.92
CA ARG A 480 -3.37 -15.68 15.10
C ARG A 480 -2.98 -16.74 14.10
N ILE A 481 -3.64 -16.72 12.94
CA ILE A 481 -2.91 -17.05 11.72
C ILE A 481 -1.74 -16.05 11.70
N LYS A 482 -0.56 -16.47 12.13
CA LYS A 482 0.67 -15.90 11.58
C LYS A 482 0.59 -16.22 10.10
N PHE A 483 -0.10 -15.36 9.34
CA PHE A 483 0.28 -15.18 7.94
C PHE A 483 1.79 -15.01 8.01
N GLY A 484 2.52 -15.61 7.09
CA GLY A 484 3.92 -15.25 6.89
C GLY A 484 3.95 -13.77 6.53
N SER A 485 3.82 -12.90 7.53
CA SER A 485 4.26 -11.53 7.50
C SER A 485 5.74 -11.72 7.23
N CYS A 486 6.17 -11.33 6.03
CA CYS A 486 7.56 -10.95 5.87
C CYS A 486 7.95 -10.10 7.09
N PRO A 487 9.12 -10.29 7.70
CA PRO A 487 9.55 -9.56 8.88
C PRO A 487 9.99 -8.14 8.51
N LEU A 488 9.10 -7.38 7.86
CA LEU A 488 9.25 -5.98 7.51
C LEU A 488 7.96 -5.25 7.90
N THR A 489 7.69 -5.23 9.20
CA THR A 489 6.95 -4.14 9.83
C THR A 489 7.86 -3.63 10.93
N LEU A 490 8.42 -2.44 10.71
CA LEU A 490 9.34 -1.76 11.61
C LEU A 490 8.70 -1.62 12.99
N ILE A 491 9.18 -2.38 13.98
CA ILE A 491 8.90 -2.07 15.39
C ILE A 491 9.86 -0.94 15.76
N VAL A 492 9.39 0.31 15.73
CA VAL A 492 10.06 1.41 16.42
C VAL A 492 9.84 1.18 17.92
N ALA A 493 10.81 0.54 18.56
CA ALA A 493 10.85 0.48 20.02
C ALA A 493 11.26 1.87 20.56
N SER A 494 10.28 2.67 20.98
CA SER A 494 10.55 3.81 21.86
C SER A 494 11.02 3.27 23.21
N SER A 495 12.27 3.54 23.56
CA SER A 495 12.90 3.08 24.80
C SER A 495 12.92 4.24 25.78
N HIS A 496 11.90 4.38 26.64
CA HIS A 496 12.01 5.17 27.87
C HIS A 496 11.31 4.41 29.01
N CYS A 497 12.11 3.80 29.88
CA CYS A 497 11.68 3.28 31.19
C CYS A 497 12.62 3.91 32.24
N PRO A 498 12.12 4.67 33.23
CA PRO A 498 12.98 5.31 34.23
C PRO A 498 12.88 4.56 35.56
N VAL A 499 13.92 3.80 35.92
CA VAL A 499 14.18 3.43 37.33
C VAL A 499 15.69 3.34 37.54
N CYS A 500 16.28 4.36 38.18
CA CYS A 500 17.34 4.24 39.19
C CYS A 500 17.81 5.65 39.62
N SER A 501 17.21 6.16 40.67
CA SER A 501 17.70 7.28 41.46
C SER A 501 18.72 6.76 42.48
N ALA A 502 19.99 7.16 42.35
CA ALA A 502 20.99 7.03 43.42
C ALA A 502 21.96 8.21 43.40
N VAL A 503 21.64 9.18 44.25
CA VAL A 503 22.47 10.13 45.01
C VAL A 503 23.99 9.93 44.89
N ARG A 504 24.72 10.98 44.44
CA ARG A 504 25.90 11.59 45.13
C ARG A 504 26.54 12.74 44.32
N HIS A 505 26.53 13.92 44.92
CA HIS A 505 27.60 14.96 44.89
C HIS A 505 28.06 15.12 46.37
N PRO A 506 29.23 15.72 46.74
CA PRO A 506 29.87 16.86 46.09
C PRO A 506 31.44 16.86 46.02
N ASP A 507 31.93 17.78 45.19
CA ASP A 507 33.11 18.69 45.29
C ASP A 507 34.35 18.34 46.12
N ASP A 508 35.53 18.38 45.48
CA ASP A 508 36.60 19.37 45.77
C ASP A 508 37.72 19.34 44.70
N ALA A 509 38.22 20.53 44.35
CA ALA A 509 39.27 20.83 43.37
C ALA A 509 40.66 21.00 44.06
N PRO A 510 41.71 21.55 43.40
CA PRO A 510 42.38 21.21 42.13
C PRO A 510 43.89 20.87 42.38
N LEU A 511 44.61 20.28 41.42
CA LEU A 511 46.09 20.41 41.33
C LEU A 511 46.64 19.93 39.98
N ASP A 512 47.33 20.88 39.34
CA ASP A 512 48.42 20.89 38.36
C ASP A 512 48.68 19.77 37.34
N ALA A 513 49.02 20.28 36.16
CA ALA A 513 49.44 19.59 34.95
C ALA A 513 50.83 18.94 35.07
N GLU A 514 50.96 17.70 34.58
CA GLU A 514 51.92 17.35 33.53
C GLU A 514 51.79 15.87 33.10
N THR A 515 51.80 15.67 31.78
CA THR A 515 52.18 14.42 31.07
C THR A 515 51.21 13.23 31.11
N VAL A 516 50.40 13.05 30.05
CA VAL A 516 50.34 11.84 29.19
C VAL A 516 49.56 12.19 27.91
N THR A 517 50.29 12.29 26.80
CA THR A 517 49.79 12.21 25.44
C THR A 517 49.61 10.75 25.04
N ALA A 518 48.37 10.30 24.76
CA ALA A 518 48.01 9.31 23.72
C ALA A 518 46.58 8.76 23.90
N PHE A 519 45.92 8.50 22.76
CA PHE A 519 44.68 7.72 22.55
C PHE A 519 43.30 8.42 22.73
N ARG A 520 42.84 9.06 21.64
CA ARG A 520 41.45 8.97 21.15
C ARG A 520 41.49 8.65 19.65
N ASP A 521 40.54 7.80 19.22
CA ASP A 521 40.29 7.24 17.88
C ASP A 521 41.08 6.00 17.41
N PRO A 522 40.34 4.92 17.08
CA PRO A 522 40.66 4.07 15.94
C PRO A 522 39.47 4.02 14.96
N ILE A 523 39.30 5.08 14.17
CA ILE A 523 38.76 4.97 12.80
C ILE A 523 39.93 5.26 11.86
N ARG A 524 40.59 4.20 11.39
CA ARG A 524 41.47 4.08 10.21
C ARG A 524 42.51 3.00 10.45
N LEU A 525 42.31 1.84 9.80
CA LEU A 525 43.35 1.01 9.19
C LEU A 525 42.68 -0.29 8.77
N PHE A 526 42.38 -0.43 7.48
CA PHE A 526 42.67 -1.61 6.66
C PHE A 526 42.25 -1.34 5.21
N THR A 527 43.04 -0.50 4.57
CA THR A 527 43.21 -0.46 3.11
C THR A 527 44.68 -0.78 2.87
N THR A 528 44.98 -1.65 1.89
CA THR A 528 46.29 -1.96 1.28
C THR A 528 46.92 -3.34 1.61
N LEU A 529 46.74 -4.29 0.67
CA LEU A 529 47.63 -5.39 0.20
C LEU A 529 46.69 -6.52 -0.31
N LEU A 530 46.59 -7.00 -1.56
CA LEU A 530 47.22 -6.94 -2.90
C LEU A 530 46.17 -7.65 -3.81
N CYS A 531 45.83 -7.31 -5.06
CA CYS A 531 46.56 -6.76 -6.18
C CYS A 531 45.65 -5.90 -7.09
N ARG A 532 46.31 -4.91 -7.72
CA ARG A 532 45.86 -4.01 -8.78
C ARG A 532 45.14 -4.71 -9.94
N ASN A 533 43.99 -4.17 -10.33
CA ASN A 533 43.78 -3.77 -11.71
C ASN A 533 43.18 -2.36 -11.72
N GLN A 534 43.77 -1.48 -12.53
CA GLN A 534 43.35 -0.09 -12.69
C GLN A 534 42.05 -0.09 -13.49
N ASP A 535 40.95 0.21 -12.81
CA ASP A 535 39.79 0.99 -13.26
C ASP A 535 38.67 0.73 -12.26
N THR A 536 38.58 1.56 -11.23
CA THR A 536 37.55 1.48 -10.19
C THR A 536 36.70 2.73 -10.26
N GLN A 537 35.55 2.62 -10.93
CA GLN A 537 34.40 3.46 -10.64
C GLN A 537 33.88 3.12 -9.24
N ALA A 538 33.50 4.16 -8.50
CA ALA A 538 33.13 4.10 -7.09
C ALA A 538 31.82 3.32 -6.86
N SER A 539 31.79 2.49 -5.82
CA SER A 539 30.57 1.87 -5.30
C SER A 539 29.65 2.96 -4.72
N GLY A 540 28.53 3.18 -5.39
CA GLY A 540 27.60 4.26 -5.08
C GLY A 540 26.82 4.09 -3.79
N SER A 541 26.58 5.20 -3.08
CA SER A 541 25.62 5.24 -1.97
C SER A 541 24.19 5.14 -2.52
N SER A 542 23.19 4.86 -1.67
CA SER A 542 21.75 4.87 -2.04
C SER A 542 21.27 6.16 -2.75
N ALA A 543 22.05 7.24 -2.75
CA ALA A 543 21.75 8.46 -3.51
C ALA A 543 22.13 8.38 -4.99
N ASP A 544 23.04 7.49 -5.37
CA ASP A 544 23.50 7.37 -6.76
C ASP A 544 22.40 6.87 -7.69
N ALA A 545 21.32 6.31 -7.14
CA ALA A 545 20.17 5.80 -7.88
C ALA A 545 19.38 6.87 -8.67
N ALA A 546 19.54 8.16 -8.38
CA ALA A 546 18.89 9.25 -9.14
C ALA A 546 19.88 10.15 -9.91
N GLY A 547 21.15 9.75 -10.03
CA GLY A 547 22.20 10.56 -10.67
C GLY A 547 22.68 11.76 -9.85
N TYR A 548 22.50 11.74 -8.53
CA TYR A 548 22.99 12.76 -7.61
C TYR A 548 23.87 12.13 -6.52
N ALA A 549 25.02 12.73 -6.23
CA ALA A 549 26.03 12.13 -5.34
C ALA A 549 25.57 11.94 -3.87
N THR A 550 24.53 12.66 -3.43
CA THR A 550 24.02 12.57 -2.04
C THR A 550 22.52 12.84 -1.99
N PRO A 551 21.80 12.35 -0.95
CA PRO A 551 20.38 12.66 -0.75
C PRO A 551 20.14 14.17 -0.63
N LEU A 552 21.05 14.88 0.04
CA LEU A 552 20.99 16.33 0.18
C LEU A 552 21.08 17.05 -1.16
N ALA A 553 21.95 16.59 -2.07
CA ALA A 553 22.08 17.17 -3.40
C ALA A 553 20.83 16.94 -4.27
N LEU A 554 20.24 15.74 -4.20
CA LEU A 554 18.95 15.46 -4.84
C LEU A 554 17.84 16.35 -4.26
N GLY A 555 17.81 16.51 -2.93
CA GLY A 555 16.85 17.39 -2.26
C GLY A 555 16.94 18.84 -2.69
N HIS A 556 18.16 19.38 -2.83
CA HIS A 556 18.36 20.72 -3.38
C HIS A 556 17.92 20.82 -4.84
N ALA A 557 18.26 19.85 -5.67
CA ALA A 557 17.87 19.86 -7.09
C ALA A 557 16.34 19.84 -7.27
N ILE A 558 15.62 19.07 -6.44
CA ILE A 558 14.16 19.04 -6.44
C ILE A 558 13.60 20.43 -6.08
N ARG A 559 14.12 21.07 -5.03
CA ARG A 559 13.68 22.42 -4.63
C ARG A 559 13.98 23.47 -5.71
N ASP A 560 15.15 23.41 -6.33
CA ASP A 560 15.51 24.32 -7.42
C ASP A 560 14.58 24.14 -8.62
N TRP A 561 14.31 22.90 -9.03
CA TRP A 561 13.38 22.57 -10.11
C TRP A 561 11.95 23.02 -9.79
N ALA A 562 11.47 22.76 -8.57
CA ALA A 562 10.15 23.17 -8.11
C ALA A 562 10.02 24.69 -8.02
N GLY A 563 11.09 25.40 -7.62
CA GLY A 563 11.15 26.85 -7.61
C GLY A 563 11.07 27.45 -9.03
N ILE A 564 11.82 26.87 -9.98
CA ILE A 564 11.77 27.27 -11.40
C ILE A 564 10.36 27.09 -11.97
N HIS A 565 9.69 25.98 -11.64
CA HIS A 565 8.34 25.67 -12.11
C HIS A 565 7.23 26.10 -11.15
N SER A 566 7.52 26.97 -10.19
CA SER A 566 6.59 27.33 -9.11
C SER A 566 5.22 27.80 -9.61
N TYR A 567 5.18 28.64 -10.63
CA TYR A 567 3.92 29.08 -11.23
C TYR A 567 3.18 27.94 -11.92
N SER A 568 3.90 27.08 -12.65
CA SER A 568 3.29 25.94 -13.32
C SER A 568 2.67 24.96 -12.34
N ILE A 569 3.39 24.68 -11.26
CA ILE A 569 2.95 23.84 -10.14
C ILE A 569 1.71 24.47 -9.49
N SER A 570 1.73 25.79 -9.22
CA SER A 570 0.58 26.48 -8.64
C SER A 570 -0.70 26.32 -9.47
N VAL A 571 -0.63 26.55 -10.79
CA VAL A 571 -1.80 26.39 -11.67
C VAL A 571 -2.26 24.93 -11.71
N TYR A 572 -1.31 23.99 -11.81
CA TYR A 572 -1.59 22.56 -11.78
C TYR A 572 -2.37 22.15 -10.52
N LEU A 573 -1.88 22.58 -9.35
CA LEU A 573 -2.51 22.29 -8.05
C LEU A 573 -3.93 22.85 -7.99
N HIS A 574 -4.13 24.12 -8.36
CA HIS A 574 -5.46 24.73 -8.31
C HIS A 574 -6.44 23.99 -9.21
N ALA A 575 -6.05 23.65 -10.45
CA ALA A 575 -6.89 22.86 -11.35
C ALA A 575 -7.31 21.51 -10.72
N MET A 576 -6.35 20.79 -10.14
CA MET A 576 -6.61 19.49 -9.48
C MET A 576 -7.49 19.62 -8.23
N LEU A 577 -7.27 20.66 -7.42
CA LEU A 577 -8.09 20.96 -6.24
C LEU A 577 -9.53 21.27 -6.63
N ARG A 578 -9.75 22.01 -7.74
CA ARG A 578 -11.11 22.30 -8.25
C ARG A 578 -11.84 21.06 -8.69
N ILE A 579 -11.18 20.17 -9.43
CA ILE A 579 -11.77 18.88 -9.83
C ILE A 579 -12.19 18.07 -8.60
N ALA A 580 -11.39 18.15 -7.54
CA ALA A 580 -11.59 17.36 -6.34
C ALA A 580 -12.55 18.03 -5.32
N GLY A 581 -13.34 19.02 -5.72
CA GLY A 581 -14.38 19.63 -4.88
C GLY A 581 -13.98 20.94 -4.19
N GLY A 582 -12.84 21.54 -4.54
CA GLY A 582 -12.44 22.86 -4.06
C GLY A 582 -11.14 22.88 -3.25
N VAL A 583 -10.62 24.09 -3.03
CA VAL A 583 -9.45 24.34 -2.18
C VAL A 583 -9.83 24.15 -0.71
N GLU A 584 -10.94 24.74 -0.28
CA GLU A 584 -11.46 24.62 1.09
C GLU A 584 -11.79 23.17 1.46
N ALA A 585 -12.53 22.44 0.60
CA ALA A 585 -12.80 21.02 0.78
C ALA A 585 -11.50 20.19 0.92
N SER A 586 -10.50 20.47 0.08
CA SER A 586 -9.22 19.74 0.11
C SER A 586 -8.38 20.06 1.35
N ILE A 587 -8.39 21.30 1.83
CA ILE A 587 -7.76 21.69 3.10
C ILE A 587 -8.47 21.00 4.27
N ARG A 588 -9.80 21.04 4.28
CA ARG A 588 -10.66 20.41 5.31
C ARG A 588 -10.43 18.90 5.39
N GLU A 589 -10.29 18.24 4.24
CA GLU A 589 -10.00 16.80 4.15
C GLU A 589 -8.52 16.45 4.33
N ARG A 590 -7.66 17.44 4.58
CA ARG A 590 -6.21 17.29 4.75
C ARG A 590 -5.57 16.53 3.59
N ARG A 591 -5.84 16.98 2.38
CA ARG A 591 -5.27 16.32 1.20
C ARG A 591 -3.81 16.73 1.00
N VAL A 592 -3.03 15.79 0.48
CA VAL A 592 -1.61 15.91 0.18
C VAL A 592 -1.42 15.62 -1.30
N PHE A 593 -0.58 16.40 -1.98
CA PHE A 593 -0.17 16.06 -3.33
C PHE A 593 1.07 15.17 -3.32
N LEU A 594 1.04 14.10 -4.09
CA LEU A 594 2.19 13.25 -4.39
C LEU A 594 2.62 13.54 -5.82
N PHE A 595 3.87 13.97 -6.02
CA PHE A 595 4.48 14.16 -7.35
C PHE A 595 5.52 13.07 -7.57
N PHE A 596 5.28 12.18 -8.54
CA PHE A 596 6.16 11.10 -8.92
C PHE A 596 7.06 11.53 -10.08
N MET A 597 8.36 11.56 -9.85
CA MET A 597 9.33 12.13 -10.77
C MET A 597 10.41 11.13 -11.17
N VAL A 598 10.98 11.30 -12.35
CA VAL A 598 12.19 10.60 -12.81
C VAL A 598 13.27 11.62 -13.06
N SER A 599 14.47 11.38 -12.53
CA SER A 599 15.65 12.21 -12.81
C SER A 599 16.08 12.03 -14.26
N GLN A 600 16.26 13.13 -15.01
CA GLN A 600 16.81 13.06 -16.38
C GLN A 600 18.34 12.84 -16.41
N ARG A 601 18.98 12.73 -15.24
CA ARG A 601 20.45 12.53 -15.14
C ARG A 601 20.87 11.06 -15.21
N THR A 602 20.00 10.15 -15.66
CA THR A 602 20.34 8.73 -15.71
C THR A 602 21.50 8.48 -16.69
N PRO A 603 22.51 7.67 -16.32
CA PRO A 603 23.77 7.56 -17.06
C PRO A 603 23.65 7.06 -18.51
N GLU A 604 22.59 6.33 -18.85
CA GLU A 604 22.54 5.58 -20.11
C GLU A 604 21.93 6.34 -21.30
N GLU A 605 21.04 7.30 -21.06
CA GLU A 605 20.50 8.18 -22.12
C GLU A 605 21.45 9.36 -22.45
N CYS A 606 22.51 9.55 -21.66
CA CYS A 606 23.46 10.66 -21.72
C CYS A 606 24.41 10.68 -22.93
N THR A 607 24.39 9.70 -23.83
CA THR A 607 25.43 9.58 -24.86
C THR A 607 25.18 10.37 -26.14
N SER A 608 23.96 10.87 -26.38
CA SER A 608 23.60 11.49 -27.68
C SER A 608 23.18 12.96 -27.64
N GLN A 609 22.86 13.52 -26.47
CA GLN A 609 22.66 14.97 -26.30
C GLN A 609 23.42 15.46 -25.07
N PRO A 610 24.22 16.54 -25.17
CA PRO A 610 24.80 17.15 -24.00
C PRO A 610 23.63 17.62 -23.12
N ILE A 611 23.52 17.04 -21.91
CA ILE A 611 22.71 17.65 -20.86
C ILE A 611 23.28 19.05 -20.70
N ASP A 612 22.56 20.04 -21.20
CA ASP A 612 22.92 21.46 -21.14
C ASP A 612 23.05 21.93 -19.68
N GLY A 613 22.62 21.10 -18.73
CA GLY A 613 22.63 21.34 -17.30
C GLY A 613 21.43 22.18 -16.89
N ASN A 614 20.42 22.31 -17.76
CA ASN A 614 19.27 23.16 -17.52
C ASN A 614 18.49 22.64 -16.31
N PRO A 615 18.41 23.41 -15.22
CA PRO A 615 17.72 22.98 -14.02
C PRO A 615 16.21 22.85 -14.25
N ALA A 616 15.63 23.44 -15.31
CA ALA A 616 14.22 23.26 -15.65
C ALA A 616 13.90 21.87 -16.21
N THR A 617 14.88 21.13 -16.74
CA THR A 617 14.72 19.78 -17.29
C THR A 617 15.28 18.69 -16.36
N ALA A 618 15.70 19.06 -15.13
CA ALA A 618 16.33 18.10 -14.21
C ALA A 618 15.44 16.88 -13.88
N PHE A 619 14.11 17.04 -13.93
CA PHE A 619 13.14 16.00 -13.63
C PHE A 619 12.02 15.95 -14.67
N ILE A 620 11.49 14.75 -14.90
CA ILE A 620 10.23 14.49 -15.60
C ILE A 620 9.20 14.12 -14.54
N LEU A 621 8.11 14.87 -14.47
CA LEU A 621 6.92 14.51 -13.72
C LEU A 621 6.15 13.43 -14.48
N LYS A 622 6.11 12.22 -13.93
CA LYS A 622 5.39 11.07 -14.50
C LYS A 622 3.92 11.10 -14.12
N GLU A 623 3.65 11.44 -12.88
CA GLU A 623 2.31 11.40 -12.31
C GLU A 623 2.22 12.37 -11.13
N ALA A 624 1.02 12.92 -10.91
CA ALA A 624 0.71 13.54 -9.63
C ALA A 624 -0.68 13.11 -9.14
N ARG A 625 -0.79 12.87 -7.84
CA ARG A 625 -2.01 12.40 -7.17
C ARG A 625 -2.38 13.32 -6.03
N LEU A 626 -3.67 13.54 -5.84
CA LEU A 626 -4.21 14.18 -4.64
C LEU A 626 -4.80 13.09 -3.76
N VAL A 627 -4.19 12.84 -2.60
CA VAL A 627 -4.59 11.79 -1.66
C VAL A 627 -4.96 12.38 -0.31
N ARG A 628 -5.74 11.68 0.50
CA ARG A 628 -5.97 12.05 1.89
C ARG A 628 -4.74 11.68 2.74
N GLU A 629 -4.46 12.48 3.78
CA GLU A 629 -3.26 12.32 4.64
C GLU A 629 -3.20 10.96 5.35
N ASP A 630 -4.34 10.30 5.57
CA ASP A 630 -4.43 8.95 6.16
C ASP A 630 -3.72 7.86 5.33
N PHE A 631 -3.45 8.13 4.05
CA PHE A 631 -2.69 7.24 3.18
C PHE A 631 -1.17 7.21 3.49
N SER A 632 -0.63 8.17 4.26
CA SER A 632 0.82 8.33 4.49
C SER A 632 1.21 8.12 5.96
N SER A 633 1.08 6.89 6.45
CA SER A 633 1.47 6.55 7.85
C SER A 633 2.98 6.68 8.14
N THR A 634 3.82 6.84 7.11
CA THR A 634 5.29 6.91 7.19
C THR A 634 5.87 8.32 7.15
N TYR A 635 5.06 9.37 6.93
CA TYR A 635 5.56 10.73 6.80
C TYR A 635 5.60 11.47 8.15
N GLN A 636 6.81 11.74 8.66
CA GLN A 636 7.03 12.72 9.73
C GLN A 636 7.33 14.09 9.11
N ARG A 637 6.38 15.01 9.26
CA ARG A 637 6.45 16.37 8.73
C ARG A 637 7.61 17.15 9.35
N ASP A 638 8.64 17.49 8.58
CA ASP A 638 9.67 18.45 9.02
C ASP A 638 9.11 19.87 8.92
N GLU A 639 8.54 20.29 10.04
CA GLU A 639 7.64 21.42 10.04
C GLU A 639 8.47 22.73 10.11
N ASN A 640 9.78 22.72 10.41
CA ASN A 640 10.59 23.95 10.59
C ASN A 640 10.97 24.71 9.30
N SER A 641 10.55 24.24 8.14
CA SER A 641 10.80 24.94 6.87
C SER A 641 9.75 26.06 6.71
N PRO A 642 10.13 27.35 6.63
CA PRO A 642 9.19 28.39 6.19
C PRO A 642 8.63 27.99 4.81
N PRO A 643 7.40 28.41 4.44
CA PRO A 643 6.91 28.19 3.09
C PRO A 643 7.97 28.71 2.11
N ASP A 644 8.56 27.79 1.34
CA ASP A 644 9.56 28.14 0.34
C ASP A 644 8.80 28.83 -0.79
N ALA A 645 9.01 30.15 -0.87
CA ALA A 645 8.44 31.14 -1.79
C ALA A 645 7.25 31.97 -1.25
N ASP A 646 7.47 33.29 -1.13
CA ASP A 646 6.47 34.37 -1.23
C ASP A 646 5.83 34.38 -2.65
N PHE A 647 5.36 33.23 -3.14
CA PHE A 647 4.68 33.19 -4.42
C PHE A 647 3.21 33.57 -4.20
N ARG A 648 2.94 34.87 -4.23
CA ARG A 648 1.60 35.39 -4.53
C ARG A 648 1.44 35.36 -6.04
N PRO A 649 0.54 34.54 -6.62
CA PRO A 649 0.25 34.58 -8.05
C PRO A 649 0.04 36.03 -8.48
N PRO A 650 0.86 36.57 -9.39
CA PRO A 650 0.71 37.93 -9.86
C PRO A 650 -0.69 38.12 -10.43
N GLY A 651 -1.47 38.93 -9.71
CA GLY A 651 -2.82 39.30 -10.11
C GLY A 651 -3.95 38.93 -9.22
N LEU A 652 -3.68 38.19 -8.16
CA LEU A 652 -4.57 38.22 -7.01
C LEU A 652 -4.55 39.67 -6.48
N PRO A 653 -5.73 40.29 -6.31
CA PRO A 653 -5.79 41.63 -5.74
C PRO A 653 -5.18 41.58 -4.32
N GLU A 654 -4.59 42.69 -3.88
CA GLU A 654 -3.80 42.74 -2.64
C GLU A 654 -4.59 42.34 -1.39
N ASP A 655 -5.91 42.30 -1.50
CA ASP A 655 -6.92 41.94 -0.50
C ASP A 655 -7.37 40.47 -0.52
N GLN A 656 -6.92 39.65 -1.48
CA GLN A 656 -7.27 38.23 -1.49
C GLN A 656 -6.36 37.46 -0.51
N ASP A 657 -6.98 37.01 0.58
CA ASP A 657 -6.33 36.21 1.62
C ASP A 657 -6.01 34.79 1.11
N GLU A 658 -4.88 34.26 1.57
CA GLU A 658 -4.50 32.86 1.36
C GLU A 658 -5.51 31.94 2.06
N ALA A 659 -6.07 30.96 1.34
CA ALA A 659 -6.99 29.97 1.95
C ALA A 659 -6.23 28.98 2.83
N GLY A 660 -5.00 28.65 2.44
CA GLY A 660 -4.08 27.84 3.23
C GLY A 660 -2.91 27.34 2.39
N ALA A 661 -2.22 26.33 2.90
CA ALA A 661 -1.13 25.67 2.18
C ALA A 661 -1.37 24.17 2.07
N ILE A 662 -1.17 23.62 0.88
CA ILE A 662 -1.24 22.18 0.63
C ILE A 662 0.18 21.60 0.63
N PRO A 663 0.43 20.52 1.40
CA PRO A 663 1.71 19.82 1.35
C PRO A 663 1.88 19.07 0.03
N ILE A 664 3.10 19.10 -0.50
CA ILE A 664 3.53 18.31 -1.65
C ILE A 664 4.63 17.36 -1.20
N LEU A 665 4.54 16.10 -1.60
CA LEU A 665 5.57 15.09 -1.45
C LEU A 665 6.14 14.76 -2.83
N TRP A 666 7.44 14.98 -2.97
CA TRP A 666 8.22 14.70 -4.16
C TRP A 666 8.85 13.32 -4.02
N ILE A 667 8.41 12.39 -4.87
CA ILE A 667 8.86 11.01 -4.90
C ILE A 667 9.69 10.83 -6.17
N VAL A 668 11.01 10.74 -6.02
CA VAL A 668 11.89 10.49 -7.17
C VAL A 668 12.12 9.01 -7.31
N ASN A 669 11.80 8.47 -8.48
CA ASN A 669 12.00 7.08 -8.83
C ASN A 669 13.48 6.68 -8.61
N GLY A 670 13.68 5.56 -7.92
CA GLY A 670 14.99 5.07 -7.49
C GLY A 670 15.55 5.71 -6.20
N ALA A 671 14.96 6.78 -5.68
CA ALA A 671 15.38 7.36 -4.41
C ALA A 671 14.66 6.71 -3.22
N SER A 672 15.40 6.41 -2.16
CA SER A 672 14.87 5.81 -0.91
C SER A 672 14.24 6.81 0.06
N PHE A 673 14.15 8.08 -0.33
CA PHE A 673 13.60 9.15 0.50
C PHE A 673 12.76 10.11 -0.35
N MET A 674 11.88 10.85 0.31
CA MET A 674 11.01 11.86 -0.32
C MET A 674 11.42 13.25 0.15
N VAL A 675 11.14 14.26 -0.68
CA VAL A 675 11.25 15.67 -0.28
C VAL A 675 9.84 16.22 -0.08
N SER A 676 9.64 17.07 0.92
CA SER A 676 8.36 17.78 1.06
C SER A 676 8.53 19.28 0.91
N THR A 677 7.55 19.90 0.27
CA THR A 677 7.36 21.36 0.20
C THR A 677 5.91 21.69 0.51
N GLN A 678 5.59 22.98 0.67
CA GLN A 678 4.22 23.48 0.86
C GLN A 678 3.95 24.54 -0.19
N TYR A 679 2.74 24.54 -0.75
CA TYR A 679 2.31 25.55 -1.72
C TYR A 679 1.05 26.23 -1.22
N SER A 680 1.06 27.56 -1.21
CA SER A 680 -0.08 28.40 -0.91
C SER A 680 -1.17 28.23 -1.97
N VAL A 681 -2.40 28.12 -1.50
CA VAL A 681 -3.60 27.96 -2.31
C VAL A 681 -4.61 29.05 -1.96
N TYR A 682 -5.37 29.48 -2.95
CA TYR A 682 -6.22 30.67 -2.86
C TYR A 682 -7.66 30.32 -3.24
N PRO A 683 -8.65 30.98 -2.61
CA PRO A 683 -10.04 30.75 -2.94
C PRO A 683 -10.36 31.27 -4.34
N ALA A 684 -11.38 30.72 -5.01
CA ALA A 684 -11.79 31.19 -6.32
C ALA A 684 -12.39 32.61 -6.23
N SER A 685 -12.00 33.50 -7.15
CA SER A 685 -12.41 34.91 -7.09
C SER A 685 -13.86 35.13 -7.54
N HIS A 686 -14.40 34.23 -8.37
CA HIS A 686 -15.72 34.40 -8.99
C HIS A 686 -16.70 33.26 -8.72
N HIS A 687 -16.28 32.22 -7.99
CA HIS A 687 -17.09 31.06 -7.68
C HIS A 687 -16.98 30.66 -6.19
N PRO A 688 -18.06 30.14 -5.58
CA PRO A 688 -17.97 29.53 -4.26
C PRO A 688 -16.98 28.37 -4.30
N ASP A 689 -16.03 28.36 -3.39
CA ASP A 689 -14.88 27.46 -3.43
C ASP A 689 -15.26 25.96 -3.37
N ASP A 690 -16.33 25.65 -2.64
CA ASP A 690 -16.89 24.31 -2.41
C ASP A 690 -17.89 23.83 -3.49
N ALA A 691 -18.15 24.64 -4.53
CA ALA A 691 -19.04 24.22 -5.62
C ALA A 691 -18.26 23.31 -6.60
N PRO A 692 -18.64 22.02 -6.75
CA PRO A 692 -17.98 21.17 -7.72
C PRO A 692 -18.16 21.76 -9.13
N PRO A 693 -17.10 21.80 -9.95
CA PRO A 693 -17.21 22.32 -11.29
C PRO A 693 -18.19 21.44 -12.08
N GLY A 694 -19.05 22.06 -12.88
CA GLY A 694 -19.84 21.30 -13.85
C GLY A 694 -18.91 20.51 -14.78
N GLU A 695 -19.41 19.42 -15.36
CA GLU A 695 -18.63 18.46 -16.17
C GLU A 695 -17.75 19.15 -17.23
N ALA A 696 -18.29 20.15 -17.93
CA ALA A 696 -17.54 20.92 -18.92
C ALA A 696 -16.34 21.67 -18.33
N MET A 697 -16.46 22.25 -17.14
CA MET A 697 -15.37 22.96 -16.47
C MET A 697 -14.39 21.99 -15.80
N ALA A 698 -14.88 20.85 -15.31
CA ALA A 698 -14.01 19.76 -14.83
C ALA A 698 -13.09 19.25 -15.94
N ALA A 699 -13.61 19.12 -17.17
CA ALA A 699 -12.81 18.78 -18.35
C ALA A 699 -11.76 19.87 -18.67
N VAL A 700 -12.12 21.16 -18.57
CA VAL A 700 -11.16 22.28 -18.72
C VAL A 700 -10.04 22.17 -17.69
N PHE A 701 -10.35 21.96 -16.40
CA PHE A 701 -9.33 21.81 -15.36
C PHE A 701 -8.43 20.60 -15.61
N LYS A 702 -8.99 19.48 -16.07
CA LYS A 702 -8.22 18.27 -16.35
C LYS A 702 -7.22 18.50 -17.48
N GLU A 703 -7.66 19.09 -18.59
CA GLU A 703 -6.76 19.42 -19.71
C GLU A 703 -5.72 20.47 -19.32
N MET A 704 -6.08 21.46 -18.49
CA MET A 704 -5.14 22.44 -17.98
C MET A 704 -4.05 21.81 -17.12
N SER A 705 -4.39 20.86 -16.24
CA SER A 705 -3.40 20.11 -15.46
C SER A 705 -2.42 19.37 -16.39
N GLN A 706 -2.89 18.77 -17.48
CA GLN A 706 -2.06 18.04 -18.44
C GLN A 706 -1.15 18.98 -19.25
N ILE A 707 -1.66 20.14 -19.68
CA ILE A 707 -0.87 21.19 -20.35
C ILE A 707 0.28 21.65 -19.46
N PHE A 708 0.02 21.89 -18.18
CA PHE A 708 1.01 22.38 -17.24
C PHE A 708 2.04 21.32 -16.85
N MET A 709 1.63 20.07 -16.71
CA MET A 709 2.56 18.94 -16.62
C MET A 709 3.46 18.84 -17.85
N THR A 710 2.90 19.06 -19.05
CA THR A 710 3.68 19.08 -20.30
C THR A 710 4.69 20.22 -20.30
N PHE A 711 4.32 21.44 -19.89
CA PHE A 711 5.28 22.54 -19.77
C PHE A 711 6.48 22.18 -18.87
N MET A 712 6.20 21.63 -17.69
CA MET A 712 7.25 21.21 -16.75
C MET A 712 8.18 20.15 -17.35
N ASN A 713 7.60 19.11 -17.99
CA ASN A 713 8.36 18.01 -18.57
C ASN A 713 9.25 18.39 -19.76
N TYR A 714 8.89 19.47 -20.48
CA TYR A 714 9.69 20.01 -21.58
C TYR A 714 10.63 21.15 -21.15
N GLY A 715 10.75 21.42 -19.84
CA GLY A 715 11.60 22.49 -19.32
C GLY A 715 11.13 23.90 -19.74
N ILE A 716 9.85 24.04 -20.08
CA ILE A 716 9.23 25.32 -20.40
C ILE A 716 8.82 25.97 -19.09
N VAL A 717 9.43 27.11 -18.81
CA VAL A 717 9.22 27.90 -17.60
C VAL A 717 8.21 28.99 -17.88
N LEU A 718 7.14 29.01 -17.10
CA LEU A 718 6.07 29.99 -17.21
C LEU A 718 6.28 31.12 -16.20
N HIS A 719 6.18 32.36 -16.69
CA HIS A 719 6.05 33.54 -15.86
C HIS A 719 4.61 34.04 -15.89
N PRO A 720 4.08 34.51 -14.75
CA PRO A 720 2.75 35.11 -14.67
C PRO A 720 2.56 36.24 -15.70
N PRO A 721 1.32 36.44 -16.20
CA PRO A 721 1.05 37.49 -17.17
C PRO A 721 1.39 38.87 -16.60
N ALA A 722 1.95 39.74 -17.44
CA ALA A 722 2.31 41.10 -17.02
C ALA A 722 1.10 41.97 -16.65
N ASP A 723 -0.04 41.72 -17.29
CA ASP A 723 -1.33 42.26 -16.85
C ASP A 723 -2.07 41.17 -16.07
N PRO A 724 -2.13 41.29 -14.74
CA PRO A 724 -2.85 40.34 -13.91
C PRO A 724 -4.35 40.24 -14.18
N ARG A 725 -4.93 41.28 -14.77
CA ARG A 725 -6.37 41.32 -15.12
C ARG A 725 -6.61 40.88 -16.56
N GLY A 726 -5.56 40.58 -17.31
CA GLY A 726 -5.64 40.18 -18.70
C GLY A 726 -5.97 38.70 -18.85
N LEU A 727 -6.81 38.37 -19.84
CA LEU A 727 -7.05 36.99 -20.30
C LEU A 727 -5.87 36.41 -21.12
N ALA A 728 -4.75 37.13 -21.18
CA ALA A 728 -3.58 36.68 -21.91
C ALA A 728 -2.95 35.47 -21.19
N PRO A 729 -2.53 34.43 -21.93
CA PRO A 729 -1.79 33.32 -21.33
C PRO A 729 -0.48 33.82 -20.73
N PRO A 730 0.05 33.11 -19.71
CA PRO A 730 1.33 33.46 -19.11
C PRO A 730 2.46 33.38 -20.13
N ASP A 731 3.48 34.18 -19.87
CA ASP A 731 4.66 34.24 -20.70
C ASP A 731 5.45 32.94 -20.54
N SER A 732 5.61 32.21 -21.64
CA SER A 732 6.38 30.98 -21.69
C SER A 732 7.79 31.23 -22.23
N GLY A 733 8.74 30.44 -21.76
CA GLY A 733 10.13 30.51 -22.19
C GLY A 733 10.95 29.34 -21.68
N THR A 734 12.23 29.31 -22.03
CA THR A 734 13.17 28.30 -21.55
C THR A 734 14.36 28.97 -20.86
N LEU A 735 15.00 28.25 -19.94
CA LEU A 735 16.24 28.73 -19.35
C LEU A 735 17.39 28.47 -20.33
N VAL A 736 18.13 29.52 -20.67
CA VAL A 736 19.31 29.46 -21.52
C VAL A 736 20.53 29.82 -20.69
N GLN A 737 21.60 29.04 -20.83
CA GLN A 737 22.84 29.27 -20.11
C GLN A 737 23.48 30.59 -20.57
N ALA A 738 23.69 31.53 -19.65
CA ALA A 738 24.46 32.75 -19.88
C ALA A 738 25.82 32.66 -19.17
N ARG A 739 26.74 33.59 -19.45
CA ARG A 739 28.08 33.63 -18.81
C ARG A 739 28.06 33.64 -17.27
N LYS A 740 26.94 34.03 -16.64
CA LYS A 740 26.75 34.09 -15.19
C LYS A 740 25.38 33.51 -14.82
N GLY A 741 25.23 32.20 -14.95
CA GLY A 741 24.01 31.48 -14.56
C GLY A 741 22.95 31.39 -15.66
N TRP A 742 21.76 30.95 -15.27
CA TRP A 742 20.63 30.70 -16.17
C TRP A 742 19.81 31.97 -16.38
N LYS A 743 19.44 32.25 -17.63
CA LYS A 743 18.55 33.36 -17.97
C LYS A 743 17.32 32.82 -18.70
N TRP A 744 16.16 33.24 -18.23
CA TRP A 744 14.90 32.95 -18.92
C TRP A 744 14.85 33.69 -20.27
N HIS A 745 14.55 32.95 -21.32
CA HIS A 745 14.37 33.46 -22.68
C HIS A 745 12.95 33.16 -23.14
N ARG A 746 12.19 34.22 -23.44
CA ARG A 746 10.79 34.10 -23.88
C ARG A 746 10.69 33.29 -25.17
N ASP A 747 9.82 32.29 -25.18
CA ASP A 747 9.44 31.51 -26.34
C ASP A 747 7.95 31.70 -26.65
N ARG A 748 7.67 32.50 -27.68
CA ARG A 748 6.30 32.78 -28.13
C ARG A 748 5.62 31.58 -28.79
N ARG A 749 6.34 30.49 -29.05
CA ARG A 749 5.81 29.28 -29.70
C ARG A 749 5.45 28.19 -28.70
N ALA A 750 5.88 28.28 -27.45
CA ALA A 750 5.71 27.22 -26.45
C ALA A 750 4.25 26.75 -26.28
N TRP A 751 3.27 27.67 -26.23
CA TRP A 751 1.85 27.32 -26.20
C TRP A 751 1.36 26.52 -27.43
N ARG A 752 1.92 26.81 -28.62
CA ARG A 752 1.65 26.04 -29.84
C ARG A 752 2.36 24.68 -29.79
N THR A 753 3.60 24.66 -29.32
CA THR A 753 4.38 23.43 -29.18
C THR A 753 3.69 22.45 -28.22
N VAL A 754 3.18 22.90 -27.07
CA VAL A 754 2.42 22.02 -26.16
C VAL A 754 1.17 21.46 -26.84
N LYS A 755 0.42 22.27 -27.61
CA LYS A 755 -0.72 21.78 -28.39
C LYS A 755 -0.34 20.61 -29.32
N GLU A 756 0.81 20.71 -29.98
CA GLU A 756 1.31 19.68 -30.88
C GLU A 756 1.81 18.43 -30.13
N LEU A 757 2.27 18.60 -28.87
CA LEU A 757 2.81 17.53 -28.05
C LEU A 757 1.75 16.74 -27.27
N MET A 758 0.61 17.33 -26.91
CA MET A 758 -0.43 16.66 -26.11
C MET A 758 -0.84 15.28 -26.65
N PRO A 759 -1.10 15.08 -27.97
CA PRO A 759 -1.49 13.77 -28.50
C PRO A 759 -0.41 12.70 -28.32
N HIS A 760 0.87 13.08 -28.26
CA HIS A 760 1.99 12.14 -28.10
C HIS A 760 2.13 11.61 -26.67
N HIS A 761 1.51 12.27 -25.68
CA HIS A 761 1.48 11.84 -24.29
C HIS A 761 0.20 11.09 -23.91
N GLY A 762 -0.54 10.58 -24.91
CA GLY A 762 -1.81 9.87 -24.69
C GLY A 762 -2.92 10.77 -24.15
N VAL A 763 -2.75 12.09 -24.22
CA VAL A 763 -3.77 13.06 -23.80
C VAL A 763 -4.78 13.22 -24.93
N THR A 764 -5.93 12.56 -24.80
CA THR A 764 -7.09 12.78 -25.67
C THR A 764 -7.81 14.05 -25.23
N PRO A 765 -7.95 15.08 -26.09
CA PRO A 765 -8.74 16.25 -25.77
C PRO A 765 -10.19 15.86 -25.46
N GLN A 766 -10.65 16.22 -24.27
CA GLN A 766 -12.02 16.17 -23.80
C GLN A 766 -12.83 17.41 -24.21
N THR A 767 -12.17 18.52 -24.52
CA THR A 767 -12.80 19.77 -24.95
C THR A 767 -12.36 20.17 -26.37
N PRO A 768 -13.17 20.98 -27.09
CA PRO A 768 -12.79 21.51 -28.40
C PRO A 768 -11.86 22.73 -28.30
N PHE A 769 -11.44 23.13 -27.10
CA PHE A 769 -10.73 24.38 -26.85
C PHE A 769 -9.24 24.25 -27.20
N SER A 770 -8.64 25.34 -27.70
CA SER A 770 -7.19 25.41 -27.80
C SER A 770 -6.56 25.64 -26.42
N PRO A 771 -5.26 25.36 -26.20
CA PRO A 771 -4.59 25.65 -24.92
C PRO A 771 -4.76 27.09 -24.41
N THR A 772 -4.83 28.07 -25.32
CA THR A 772 -5.07 29.48 -24.95
C THR A 772 -6.54 29.75 -24.60
N ASP A 773 -7.48 29.05 -25.22
CA ASP A 773 -8.90 29.14 -24.87
C ASP A 773 -9.15 28.46 -23.52
N LEU A 774 -8.51 27.32 -23.27
CA LEU A 774 -8.53 26.64 -21.97
C LEU A 774 -7.99 27.53 -20.86
N TRP A 775 -6.90 28.26 -21.08
CA TRP A 775 -6.41 29.28 -20.15
C TRP A 775 -7.46 30.36 -19.88
N THR A 776 -8.13 30.85 -20.92
CA THR A 776 -9.17 31.87 -20.80
C THR A 776 -10.35 31.36 -19.96
N HIS A 777 -10.79 30.13 -20.18
CA HIS A 777 -11.83 29.47 -19.39
C HIS A 777 -11.40 29.23 -17.94
N PHE A 778 -10.18 28.72 -17.73
CA PHE A 778 -9.59 28.53 -16.42
C PHE A 778 -9.51 29.83 -15.61
N TRP A 779 -9.07 30.93 -16.24
CA TRP A 779 -8.85 32.21 -15.56
C TRP A 779 -10.14 33.02 -15.31
N SER A 780 -11.16 32.80 -16.14
CA SER A 780 -12.46 33.46 -15.98
C SER A 780 -13.34 32.83 -14.90
N TRP A 781 -12.99 31.61 -14.49
CA TRP A 781 -13.57 30.91 -13.35
C TRP A 781 -12.81 31.32 -12.08
#